data_AF-A0A2U9RAF7-F1
#
_entry.id   AF-A0A2U9RAF7-F1
#
_cell.length_a   1.000
_cell.length_b   1.000
_cell.length_c   1.000
_cell.angle_alpha   90.00
_cell.angle_beta   90.00
_cell.angle_gamma   90.00
#
_symmetry.space_group_name_H-M   'P 1'
#
loop_
_entity.id
_entity.type
_entity.pdbx_description
1 polymer ?
#
loop_
_entity_poly.entity_id
_entity_poly.type
_entity_poly.pdbx_seq_one_letter_code
_entity_poly.pdbx_strand_id
1 'polypeptide(L)'
;MQELSFTANRFKAKQSPLTDEHPTPTDVPQKQGISCKDNILFDSEYYTLSNEYKSIPKLDEFETILDLKAVSPLVSVLTTNSRILVYNHESCSSVTHTFEIPYSPNSYNLMPLSAIISNPLNALKPDLVVIDPISGEFQFFESIKLVPSLSVLQNVVKDRITLYNAEFLTGVQLFQENSILVTTSQKRVIEVTFKDQLGNVSIKLNQVYNNRPLISSILSKTHSISEIENSSHIVSIKTYDASPIMKSIIVLESTGRVVFINHLKGSSSFNLVAQHDMELILSNVGLRFLDFEFLKNSKIGVFLTIDLKENNLVSNVFYFENSHSVPNMISNKSVPCLSLDEEIIDPKVFSFNLEKTLLVKNDKKLIIFDPNFENLASPWVEVLALNHSLIIYSAEKLPGLNDKLFLATNEGLLTFSFKESGKSGDINGFLKEHINQYLQYNKSDGPLIFDLKETSLAIATTNIRDVLSEIYDELLENKSNASGFRSFADSNLERRVFLVKNLTAYTQRNYDIQNDEVLRTKILKSCELLALAKNFLHLNTNYSLINDSDMLDHLKIGVPLTDYLQNNTKNVLTLISKYVNYILNSGTENQVIQLSSLLKELFINSIIKLDDDVKQLLGGSSLSSVFVDHFELINNVNVITRKIYNLASETTDENVLAGYNQTLIGLSCFLYYSVNEIVEYLSTRGGSALVLFDELLTKEKDKWVHVFVVMKKQRDILPLVNKYKDFAGLSALLESMREDIQTLFESEEISEIEFANMATDVEIEFDRYFEYYGYEFAEALFSYYKQNHKVNIMLQNFDKHSVHLERFLESDLSNYSFGWIHDIMNHKVGNVSNKMIEVALEYSTSLREKKFQSSLGKLATVLQMNNSSEQNSNNLMDCYNANLSITDVQECIYYCMQELGMFSNSHALDALIDSPYIRSNNFNEFRERLKEIYFKLERKGSLDILEIVDFVSLGCFQPNILTNEVPKNGGCDSTGRIVLEIYCKTLHLLKTLTNCGNISLIVGSLSMSVLLKLFLKRIFMNRDYVPLEQIVLELEKESLNISFNDHSLMLSEDEIYTLQRRSNSQIKDYEKENRVSIS
;
A
#
# COMPACT_ATOMS: atom_id res chain seq x y z
N MET A 1 2.15 -3.61 12.17
CA MET A 1 3.60 -3.56 12.44
C MET A 1 4.04 -2.12 12.67
N GLN A 2 3.67 -1.52 13.81
CA GLN A 2 3.97 -0.11 14.12
C GLN A 2 4.83 0.08 15.37
N GLU A 3 5.55 -0.96 15.79
CA GLU A 3 6.59 -0.85 16.83
C GLU A 3 7.97 -1.13 16.25
N LEU A 4 8.47 -0.18 15.45
CA LEU A 4 9.90 0.04 15.21
C LEU A 4 10.11 1.55 15.01
N SER A 5 9.73 2.34 16.02
CA SER A 5 10.05 3.77 16.08
C SER A 5 11.35 3.97 16.85
N PHE A 6 12.47 4.10 16.14
CA PHE A 6 13.66 4.73 16.71
C PHE A 6 13.50 6.24 16.58
N THR A 7 13.16 6.90 17.69
CA THR A 7 13.00 8.36 17.78
C THR A 7 14.32 9.10 17.70
N ALA A 8 14.27 10.23 16.98
CA ALA A 8 15.37 11.15 16.70
C ALA A 8 15.77 12.08 17.87
N ASN A 9 17.05 12.48 17.86
CA ASN A 9 17.61 13.82 18.12
C ASN A 9 17.12 14.69 19.30
N ARG A 10 18.06 15.05 20.20
CA ARG A 10 18.38 16.40 20.78
C ARG A 10 19.18 16.18 22.08
N PHE A 11 20.40 16.70 22.30
CA PHE A 11 20.73 18.12 22.51
C PHE A 11 22.20 18.46 22.12
N LYS A 12 22.32 19.48 21.25
CA LYS A 12 23.32 20.57 21.10
C LYS A 12 24.63 20.56 21.94
N ALA A 13 25.78 20.77 21.28
CA ALA A 13 26.48 22.07 21.14
C ALA A 13 28.03 21.93 21.04
N LYS A 14 28.59 22.59 20.01
CA LYS A 14 29.94 23.21 19.89
C LYS A 14 31.16 22.51 20.49
N GLN A 15 32.14 22.22 19.62
CA GLN A 15 33.45 22.91 19.61
C GLN A 15 34.23 22.53 18.34
N SER A 16 34.51 23.52 17.50
CA SER A 16 35.49 23.45 16.41
C SER A 16 36.89 23.69 16.99
N PRO A 17 37.91 22.90 16.63
CA PRO A 17 39.28 23.19 17.06
C PRO A 17 39.83 24.38 16.27
N LEU A 18 40.44 25.30 17.01
CA LEU A 18 41.28 26.39 16.52
C LEU A 18 42.55 25.78 15.89
N THR A 19 42.80 26.08 14.62
CA THR A 19 44.13 26.01 14.03
C THR A 19 44.53 27.40 13.60
N ASP A 20 45.50 27.95 14.34
CA ASP A 20 46.24 29.15 14.02
C ASP A 20 47.08 28.91 12.75
N GLU A 21 46.79 29.63 11.67
CA GLU A 21 47.77 29.87 10.61
C GLU A 21 47.80 31.36 10.26
N HIS A 22 48.99 31.95 10.43
CA HIS A 22 49.32 33.32 10.13
C HIS A 22 49.19 33.62 8.61
N PRO A 23 48.71 34.82 8.21
CA PRO A 23 48.71 35.22 6.81
C PRO A 23 50.07 35.78 6.41
N THR A 24 50.72 35.15 5.42
CA THR A 24 51.81 35.76 4.66
C THR A 24 51.25 36.74 3.61
N PRO A 25 51.90 37.90 3.38
CA PRO A 25 51.35 38.96 2.56
C PRO A 25 51.97 38.96 1.16
N THR A 26 51.35 38.28 0.20
CA THR A 26 51.59 38.52 -1.23
C THR A 26 50.47 37.84 -2.01
N ASP A 27 49.50 38.61 -2.49
CA ASP A 27 49.30 38.73 -3.94
C ASP A 27 48.17 39.70 -4.28
N VAL A 28 48.44 40.44 -5.34
CA VAL A 28 47.66 41.52 -5.94
C VAL A 28 46.21 41.07 -6.21
N PRO A 29 45.19 41.90 -5.92
CA PRO A 29 43.80 41.52 -6.18
C PRO A 29 43.55 41.48 -7.69
N GLN A 30 43.61 40.28 -8.28
CA GLN A 30 42.95 40.02 -9.54
C GLN A 30 41.44 40.00 -9.29
N LYS A 31 40.72 40.87 -9.99
CA LYS A 31 39.26 40.91 -10.07
C LYS A 31 38.71 39.52 -10.42
N GLN A 32 38.22 38.79 -9.41
CA GLN A 32 37.26 37.72 -9.61
C GLN A 32 35.89 38.29 -9.28
N GLY A 33 35.09 38.55 -10.32
CA GLY A 33 33.67 38.83 -10.17
C GLY A 33 32.99 37.57 -9.65
N ILE A 34 32.45 37.63 -8.44
CA ILE A 34 31.54 36.62 -7.91
C ILE A 34 30.22 36.80 -8.66
N SER A 35 30.01 36.03 -9.74
CA SER A 35 28.70 35.89 -10.37
C SER A 35 27.81 35.11 -9.39
N CYS A 36 26.71 35.72 -8.93
CA CYS A 36 25.59 34.95 -8.36
C CYS A 36 25.14 33.98 -9.45
N LYS A 37 25.20 32.67 -9.18
CA LYS A 37 24.65 31.67 -10.11
C LYS A 37 23.13 31.80 -10.11
N ASP A 38 22.54 32.00 -11.29
CA ASP A 38 21.11 31.93 -11.51
C ASP A 38 20.59 30.57 -11.03
N ASN A 39 19.69 30.57 -10.05
CA ASN A 39 19.01 29.34 -9.64
C ASN A 39 17.79 29.15 -10.54
N ILE A 40 17.92 28.30 -11.55
CA ILE A 40 16.79 27.90 -12.40
C ILE A 40 15.78 27.13 -11.53
N LEU A 41 14.53 27.59 -11.59
CA LEU A 41 13.39 27.03 -10.87
C LEU A 41 12.45 26.23 -11.79
N PHE A 42 12.43 26.57 -13.07
CA PHE A 42 11.67 25.88 -14.12
C PHE A 42 12.32 26.19 -15.45
N ASP A 43 12.46 25.20 -16.34
CA ASP A 43 13.08 25.42 -17.64
C ASP A 43 12.45 24.58 -18.73
N SER A 44 11.60 25.19 -19.55
CA SER A 44 10.94 24.53 -20.69
C SER A 44 11.55 24.96 -22.03
N GLU A 45 11.05 24.37 -23.12
CA GLU A 45 11.34 24.85 -24.48
C GLU A 45 10.90 26.31 -24.70
N TYR A 46 9.86 26.77 -24.00
CA TYR A 46 9.20 28.05 -24.28
C TYR A 46 9.63 29.19 -23.37
N TYR A 47 9.88 28.90 -22.09
CA TYR A 47 10.34 29.89 -21.11
C TYR A 47 11.12 29.25 -19.96
N THR A 48 11.95 30.07 -19.32
CA THR A 48 12.71 29.73 -18.11
C THR A 48 12.26 30.63 -16.97
N LEU A 49 12.01 30.04 -15.80
CA LEU A 49 11.91 30.76 -14.54
C LEU A 49 13.19 30.60 -13.75
N SER A 50 13.80 31.71 -13.37
CA SER A 50 15.00 31.76 -12.55
C SER A 50 14.79 32.68 -11.35
N ASN A 51 15.44 32.35 -10.25
CA ASN A 51 15.65 33.28 -9.14
C ASN A 51 17.07 33.84 -9.30
N GLU A 52 17.18 34.90 -10.12
CA GLU A 52 18.43 35.58 -10.45
C GLU A 52 18.90 36.48 -9.29
N TYR A 53 17.96 37.05 -8.51
CA TYR A 53 18.26 38.10 -7.53
C TYR A 53 17.56 37.88 -6.18
N LYS A 54 18.32 37.44 -5.17
CA LYS A 54 17.79 37.11 -3.82
C LYS A 54 17.91 38.22 -2.77
N SER A 55 18.48 39.36 -3.12
CA SER A 55 18.76 40.38 -2.11
C SER A 55 17.53 41.27 -1.85
N ILE A 56 16.99 41.20 -0.65
CA ILE A 56 16.04 42.18 -0.11
C ILE A 56 16.77 42.91 1.03
N PRO A 57 16.71 44.25 1.10
CA PRO A 57 17.27 45.01 2.21
C PRO A 57 16.75 44.52 3.57
N LYS A 58 17.59 44.59 4.60
CA LYS A 58 17.16 44.27 5.98
C LYS A 58 16.15 45.31 6.46
N LEU A 59 15.04 44.82 7.00
CA LEU A 59 13.95 45.63 7.58
C LEU A 59 14.05 45.68 9.10
N ASP A 60 13.51 46.74 9.70
CA ASP A 60 13.41 46.87 11.16
C ASP A 60 12.28 46.00 11.76
N GLU A 61 12.29 45.70 13.07
CA GLU A 61 11.41 44.70 13.74
C GLU A 61 9.88 44.90 13.57
N PHE A 62 9.42 46.05 13.06
CA PHE A 62 8.00 46.36 12.82
C PHE A 62 7.73 46.96 11.44
N GLU A 63 8.72 46.88 10.55
CA GLU A 63 8.64 47.45 9.21
C GLU A 63 8.04 46.42 8.25
N THR A 64 6.94 46.81 7.58
CA THR A 64 6.23 45.95 6.62
C THR A 64 6.44 46.47 5.21
N ILE A 65 6.70 45.56 4.26
CA ILE A 65 6.76 45.88 2.83
C ILE A 65 5.36 46.21 2.33
N LEU A 66 5.21 47.36 1.68
CA LEU A 66 3.98 47.80 1.04
C LEU A 66 4.02 47.64 -0.48
N ASP A 67 5.18 47.90 -1.10
CA ASP A 67 5.40 47.78 -2.54
C ASP A 67 6.88 47.47 -2.81
N LEU A 68 7.15 46.66 -3.83
CA LEU A 68 8.49 46.33 -4.30
C LEU A 68 8.45 46.23 -5.81
N LYS A 69 9.27 47.03 -6.50
CA LYS A 69 9.31 47.09 -7.96
C LYS A 69 10.73 47.01 -8.49
N ALA A 70 10.95 46.15 -9.47
CA ALA A 70 12.15 46.20 -10.31
C ALA A 70 11.99 47.35 -11.32
N VAL A 71 12.98 48.25 -11.39
CA VAL A 71 12.89 49.43 -12.28
C VAL A 71 13.98 49.46 -13.34
N SER A 72 15.11 48.82 -13.08
CA SER A 72 16.15 48.58 -14.07
C SER A 72 16.72 47.18 -13.88
N PRO A 73 17.56 46.68 -14.79
CA PRO A 73 18.18 45.35 -14.63
C PRO A 73 19.06 45.19 -13.39
N LEU A 74 19.38 46.29 -12.69
CA LEU A 74 20.25 46.30 -11.51
C LEU A 74 19.60 46.92 -10.27
N VAL A 75 18.54 47.73 -10.44
CA VAL A 75 17.99 48.56 -9.36
C VAL A 75 16.52 48.25 -9.11
N SER A 76 16.18 48.08 -7.84
CA SER A 76 14.80 47.95 -7.35
C SER A 76 14.46 49.04 -6.33
N VAL A 77 13.16 49.31 -6.21
CA VAL A 77 12.59 50.21 -5.19
C VAL A 77 11.71 49.39 -4.26
N LEU A 78 11.96 49.52 -2.97
CA LEU A 78 11.20 48.92 -1.89
C LEU A 78 10.56 50.03 -1.05
N THR A 79 9.23 50.05 -0.98
CA THR A 79 8.46 50.99 -0.16
C THR A 79 7.91 50.25 1.04
N THR A 80 8.22 50.74 2.23
CA THR A 80 7.71 50.23 3.50
C THR A 80 6.71 51.20 4.11
N ASN A 81 6.13 50.87 5.25
CA ASN A 81 5.27 51.76 6.02
C ASN A 81 5.96 53.01 6.59
N SER A 82 7.28 53.15 6.45
CA SER A 82 8.05 54.26 7.04
C SER A 82 9.07 54.92 6.08
N ARG A 83 9.56 54.21 5.07
CA ARG A 83 10.62 54.70 4.17
C ARG A 83 10.57 54.06 2.79
N ILE A 84 11.27 54.70 1.85
CA ILE A 84 11.54 54.19 0.50
C ILE A 84 13.03 53.84 0.42
N LEU A 85 13.32 52.63 -0.02
CA LEU A 85 14.67 52.09 -0.18
C LEU A 85 14.93 51.81 -1.66
N VAL A 86 15.91 52.49 -2.24
CA VAL A 86 16.44 52.17 -3.57
C VAL A 86 17.69 51.33 -3.39
N TYR A 87 17.79 50.18 -4.03
CA TYR A 87 18.94 49.29 -3.81
C TYR A 87 19.35 48.53 -5.06
N ASN A 88 20.63 48.11 -5.09
CA ASN A 88 21.14 47.22 -6.12
C ASN A 88 20.78 45.77 -5.78
N HIS A 89 19.91 45.14 -6.58
CA HIS A 89 19.45 43.78 -6.32
C HIS A 89 20.43 42.69 -6.81
N GLU A 90 21.41 43.03 -7.66
CA GLU A 90 22.48 42.13 -8.13
C GLU A 90 23.57 41.90 -7.06
N SER A 91 23.63 42.72 -6.01
CA SER A 91 24.71 42.59 -5.03
C SER A 91 24.60 41.28 -4.24
N CYS A 92 25.46 40.30 -4.55
CA CYS A 92 25.61 39.03 -3.81
C CYS A 92 26.21 39.19 -2.39
N SER A 93 26.37 40.43 -1.92
CA SER A 93 26.93 40.78 -0.61
C SER A 93 25.87 40.61 0.48
N SER A 94 26.28 40.21 1.69
CA SER A 94 25.42 40.18 2.88
C SER A 94 24.92 41.57 3.32
N VAL A 95 25.47 42.63 2.72
CA VAL A 95 25.06 44.03 2.89
C VAL A 95 24.63 44.57 1.52
N THR A 96 23.33 44.80 1.36
CA THR A 96 22.74 45.47 0.20
C THR A 96 23.05 46.96 0.26
N HIS A 97 23.62 47.50 -0.82
CA HIS A 97 23.82 48.94 -0.93
C HIS A 97 22.46 49.62 -1.16
N THR A 98 22.01 50.41 -0.18
CA THR A 98 20.71 51.08 -0.21
C THR A 98 20.87 52.60 -0.16
N PHE A 99 19.95 53.29 -0.81
CA PHE A 99 19.66 54.69 -0.61
C PHE A 99 18.27 54.82 0.01
N GLU A 100 18.17 55.56 1.10
CA GLU A 100 16.98 55.61 1.96
C GLU A 100 16.34 57.00 1.96
N ILE A 101 15.02 57.04 1.80
CA ILE A 101 14.19 58.24 1.93
C ILE A 101 13.11 57.98 2.98
N PRO A 102 13.19 58.63 4.16
CA PRO A 102 12.11 58.57 5.13
C PRO A 102 10.92 59.39 4.64
N TYR A 103 9.70 58.90 4.92
CA TYR A 103 8.47 59.67 4.69
C TYR A 103 7.50 59.49 5.85
N SER A 104 6.53 60.40 5.97
CA SER A 104 5.43 60.26 6.94
C SER A 104 4.16 59.84 6.19
N PRO A 105 3.45 58.80 6.64
CA PRO A 105 2.16 58.42 6.05
C PRO A 105 1.22 59.63 6.04
N ASN A 106 0.51 59.82 4.93
CA ASN A 106 -0.52 60.85 4.86
C ASN A 106 -1.74 60.47 5.74
N SER A 107 -2.68 61.39 5.89
CA SER A 107 -3.88 61.23 6.73
C SER A 107 -4.79 60.05 6.34
N TYR A 108 -4.55 59.43 5.19
CA TYR A 108 -5.30 58.29 4.67
C TYR A 108 -4.43 57.02 4.53
N ASN A 109 -3.20 57.03 5.05
CA ASN A 109 -2.22 55.94 4.96
C ASN A 109 -1.97 55.45 3.52
N LEU A 110 -2.12 56.30 2.50
CA LEU A 110 -1.73 55.96 1.14
C LEU A 110 -0.21 56.02 1.00
N MET A 111 0.39 55.02 0.36
CA MET A 111 1.82 55.01 0.08
C MET A 111 2.20 56.11 -0.93
N PRO A 112 3.39 56.72 -0.82
CA PRO A 112 3.92 57.60 -1.85
C PRO A 112 4.05 56.88 -3.20
N LEU A 113 3.75 57.58 -4.29
CA LEU A 113 4.03 57.10 -5.63
C LEU A 113 5.50 57.36 -5.96
N SER A 114 6.22 56.35 -6.43
CA SER A 114 7.63 56.50 -6.80
C SER A 114 7.90 56.00 -8.22
N ALA A 115 8.76 56.71 -8.95
CA ALA A 115 9.25 56.28 -10.25
C ALA A 115 10.77 56.49 -10.32
N ILE A 116 11.50 55.46 -10.74
CA ILE A 116 12.93 55.58 -11.05
C ILE A 116 13.12 55.78 -12.54
N ILE A 117 14.01 56.71 -12.89
CA ILE A 117 14.50 56.89 -14.25
C ILE A 117 15.92 56.35 -14.30
N SER A 118 16.14 55.37 -15.16
CA SER A 118 17.46 54.81 -15.39
C SER A 118 18.37 55.82 -16.06
N ASN A 119 19.58 55.98 -15.55
CA ASN A 119 20.59 56.82 -16.18
C ASN A 119 21.32 56.00 -17.26
N PRO A 120 21.27 56.42 -18.55
CA PRO A 120 21.84 55.66 -19.65
C PRO A 120 23.37 55.52 -19.57
N LEU A 121 24.04 56.44 -18.86
CA LEU A 121 25.50 56.42 -18.69
C LEU A 121 25.94 55.54 -17.50
N ASN A 122 25.09 55.39 -16.49
CA ASN A 122 25.38 54.57 -15.31
C ASN A 122 24.11 54.14 -14.58
N ALA A 123 23.71 52.88 -14.75
CA ALA A 123 22.51 52.32 -14.14
C ALA A 123 22.51 52.33 -12.59
N LEU A 124 23.68 52.42 -11.94
CA LEU A 124 23.81 52.55 -10.47
C LEU A 124 23.65 53.99 -9.96
N LYS A 125 23.36 54.95 -10.86
CA LYS A 125 23.03 56.33 -10.52
C LYS A 125 21.67 56.75 -11.11
N PRO A 126 20.57 56.11 -10.70
CA PRO A 126 19.24 56.47 -11.16
C PRO A 126 18.81 57.85 -10.66
N ASP A 127 17.89 58.48 -11.39
CA ASP A 127 17.08 59.58 -10.86
C ASP A 127 15.82 58.97 -10.23
N LEU A 128 15.29 59.59 -9.18
CA LEU A 128 14.07 59.13 -8.50
C LEU A 128 13.07 60.27 -8.36
N VAL A 129 11.82 59.94 -8.62
CA VAL A 129 10.67 60.79 -8.32
C VAL A 129 9.89 60.17 -7.18
N VAL A 130 9.49 60.98 -6.20
CA VAL A 130 8.57 60.61 -5.11
C VAL A 130 7.44 61.63 -5.08
N ILE A 131 6.19 61.16 -5.03
CA ILE A 131 4.99 61.98 -5.05
C ILE A 131 4.04 61.55 -3.95
N ASP A 132 3.63 62.46 -3.07
CA ASP A 132 2.56 62.16 -2.11
C ASP A 132 1.19 62.23 -2.81
N PRO A 133 0.37 61.16 -2.78
CA PRO A 133 -0.85 61.07 -3.57
C PRO A 133 -1.97 62.03 -3.14
N ILE A 134 -1.97 62.47 -1.88
CA ILE A 134 -3.03 63.33 -1.32
C ILE A 134 -2.70 64.82 -1.48
N SER A 135 -1.49 65.22 -1.08
CA SER A 135 -1.05 66.61 -1.16
C SER A 135 -0.64 67.00 -2.59
N GLY A 136 -0.17 66.04 -3.39
CA GLY A 136 0.48 66.28 -4.67
C GLY A 136 1.91 66.80 -4.53
N GLU A 137 2.51 66.79 -3.33
CA GLU A 137 3.93 67.15 -3.16
C GLU A 137 4.82 66.24 -4.02
N PHE A 138 5.66 66.87 -4.85
CA PHE A 138 6.52 66.22 -5.82
C PHE A 138 7.99 66.48 -5.44
N GLN A 139 8.78 65.42 -5.37
CA GLN A 139 10.21 65.47 -5.07
C GLN A 139 11.00 64.74 -6.15
N PHE A 140 11.95 65.44 -6.77
CA PHE A 140 12.86 64.89 -7.76
C PHE A 140 14.29 64.84 -7.21
N PHE A 141 14.86 63.65 -7.16
CA PHE A 141 16.21 63.36 -6.70
C PHE A 141 17.07 63.02 -7.92
N GLU A 142 18.09 63.85 -8.19
CA GLU A 142 18.98 63.65 -9.32
C GLU A 142 20.20 62.78 -8.95
N SER A 143 20.47 61.76 -9.75
CA SER A 143 21.67 60.92 -9.73
C SER A 143 22.01 60.36 -8.34
N ILE A 144 21.05 59.63 -7.76
CA ILE A 144 21.19 59.00 -6.45
C ILE A 144 22.41 58.07 -6.45
N LYS A 145 23.23 58.16 -5.40
CA LYS A 145 24.37 57.26 -5.19
C LYS A 145 23.98 56.18 -4.19
N LEU A 146 24.04 54.92 -4.61
CA LEU A 146 23.83 53.74 -3.77
C LEU A 146 25.07 53.45 -2.90
N VAL A 147 25.53 54.40 -2.09
CA VAL A 147 26.72 54.28 -1.21
C VAL A 147 26.38 54.77 0.22
N PRO A 148 26.66 53.98 1.28
CA PRO A 148 26.14 54.21 2.64
C PRO A 148 26.63 55.47 3.37
N SER A 149 27.54 56.27 2.80
CA SER A 149 28.25 57.35 3.52
C SER A 149 27.94 58.79 3.05
N LEU A 150 27.05 58.99 2.08
CA LEU A 150 26.86 60.30 1.40
C LEU A 150 25.39 60.68 1.16
N SER A 151 24.52 60.55 2.16
CA SER A 151 23.12 61.03 2.10
C SER A 151 22.97 62.57 2.17
N VAL A 152 24.05 63.31 2.48
CA VAL A 152 24.00 64.75 2.78
C VAL A 152 24.19 65.66 1.55
N LEU A 153 24.60 65.13 0.39
CA LEU A 153 24.94 65.93 -0.81
C LEU A 153 24.12 65.51 -2.04
N GLN A 154 22.79 65.66 -1.98
CA GLN A 154 21.89 65.40 -3.11
C GLN A 154 21.10 66.63 -3.53
N ASN A 155 21.00 66.84 -4.85
CA ASN A 155 20.15 67.86 -5.42
C ASN A 155 18.71 67.34 -5.42
N VAL A 156 17.88 67.90 -4.53
CA VAL A 156 16.45 67.60 -4.46
C VAL A 156 15.67 68.82 -4.92
N VAL A 157 14.84 68.65 -5.95
CA VAL A 157 13.90 69.68 -6.40
C VAL A 157 12.50 69.32 -5.89
N LYS A 158 11.86 70.27 -5.22
CA LYS A 158 10.52 70.13 -4.67
C LYS A 158 9.55 71.02 -5.44
N ASP A 159 8.40 70.47 -5.80
CA ASP A 159 7.29 71.18 -6.42
C ASP A 159 5.97 70.52 -6.03
N ARG A 160 4.86 70.89 -6.66
CA ARG A 160 3.54 70.34 -6.37
C ARG A 160 2.70 70.14 -7.62
N ILE A 161 2.11 68.96 -7.75
CA ILE A 161 1.10 68.66 -8.76
C ILE A 161 -0.23 69.29 -8.33
N THR A 162 -0.86 70.03 -9.24
CA THR A 162 -2.14 70.70 -8.99
C THR A 162 -3.30 69.70 -9.02
N LEU A 163 -3.89 69.45 -7.85
CA LEU A 163 -5.04 68.56 -7.65
C LEU A 163 -6.33 69.37 -7.47
N TYR A 164 -7.45 68.82 -7.96
CA TYR A 164 -8.79 69.34 -7.72
C TYR A 164 -9.31 68.95 -6.33
N ASN A 165 -10.44 69.53 -5.93
CA ASN A 165 -11.06 69.23 -4.65
C ASN A 165 -11.39 67.73 -4.53
N ALA A 166 -10.99 67.14 -3.40
CA ALA A 166 -11.07 65.70 -3.11
C ALA A 166 -10.45 64.78 -4.18
N GLU A 167 -9.60 65.30 -5.07
CA GLU A 167 -8.83 64.50 -6.02
C GLU A 167 -7.52 64.05 -5.38
N PHE A 168 -7.17 62.79 -5.62
CA PHE A 168 -5.89 62.21 -5.24
C PHE A 168 -5.30 61.42 -6.41
N LEU A 169 -3.98 61.23 -6.38
CA LEU A 169 -3.22 60.49 -7.39
C LEU A 169 -3.37 58.98 -7.21
N THR A 170 -3.47 58.26 -8.32
CA THR A 170 -3.76 56.82 -8.34
C THR A 170 -2.63 55.98 -8.92
N GLY A 171 -1.73 56.57 -9.69
CA GLY A 171 -0.64 55.83 -10.32
C GLY A 171 0.37 56.72 -11.01
N VAL A 172 1.55 56.15 -11.28
CA VAL A 172 2.66 56.79 -11.97
C VAL A 172 3.29 55.81 -12.96
N GLN A 173 3.62 56.28 -14.16
CA GLN A 173 4.27 55.49 -15.22
C GLN A 173 5.34 56.33 -15.92
N LEU A 174 6.47 55.72 -16.27
CA LEU A 174 7.51 56.37 -17.08
C LEU A 174 7.00 56.62 -18.51
N PHE A 175 7.18 57.84 -19.03
CA PHE A 175 6.74 58.20 -20.38
C PHE A 175 7.89 58.55 -21.31
N GLN A 176 8.81 59.40 -20.91
CA GLN A 176 10.03 59.70 -21.66
C GLN A 176 11.21 59.78 -20.67
N GLU A 177 12.44 59.90 -21.19
CA GLU A 177 13.65 59.99 -20.35
C GLU A 177 13.54 61.07 -19.26
N ASN A 178 12.80 62.16 -19.54
CA ASN A 178 12.63 63.28 -18.63
C ASN A 178 11.16 63.58 -18.28
N SER A 179 10.25 62.61 -18.48
CA SER A 179 8.83 62.79 -18.14
C SER A 179 8.11 61.52 -17.67
N ILE A 180 7.15 61.72 -16.77
CA ILE A 180 6.26 60.67 -16.24
C ILE A 180 4.80 61.03 -16.52
N LEU A 181 3.94 60.02 -16.60
CA LEU A 181 2.49 60.18 -16.59
C LEU A 181 1.98 59.87 -15.19
N VAL A 182 1.10 60.73 -14.70
CA VAL A 182 0.43 60.61 -13.40
C VAL A 182 -1.07 60.53 -13.63
N THR A 183 -1.71 59.54 -13.00
CA THR A 183 -3.17 59.34 -13.06
C THR A 183 -3.84 59.81 -11.78
N THR A 184 -5.12 60.14 -11.88
CA THR A 184 -5.92 60.68 -10.77
C THR A 184 -7.23 59.91 -10.62
N SER A 185 -7.78 59.93 -9.41
CA SER A 185 -9.12 59.41 -9.06
C SER A 185 -10.27 60.07 -9.83
N GLN A 186 -10.05 61.21 -10.48
CA GLN A 186 -11.05 61.93 -11.27
C GLN A 186 -10.82 61.82 -12.79
N LYS A 187 -10.17 60.74 -13.25
CA LYS A 187 -9.97 60.41 -14.67
C LYS A 187 -9.20 61.45 -15.47
N ARG A 188 -8.16 62.02 -14.85
CA ARG A 188 -7.15 62.83 -15.53
C ARG A 188 -5.83 62.07 -15.67
N VAL A 189 -5.16 62.32 -16.79
CA VAL A 189 -3.77 61.95 -17.02
C VAL A 189 -2.97 63.23 -17.21
N ILE A 190 -1.90 63.38 -16.44
CA ILE A 190 -1.02 64.55 -16.46
C ILE A 190 0.39 64.07 -16.77
N GLU A 191 1.03 64.67 -17.76
CA GLU A 191 2.46 64.53 -17.98
C GLU A 191 3.19 65.52 -17.07
N VAL A 192 4.16 65.01 -16.31
CA VAL A 192 5.09 65.81 -15.50
C VAL A 192 6.46 65.70 -16.15
N THR A 193 6.94 66.79 -16.73
CA THR A 193 8.32 66.89 -17.26
C THR A 193 9.19 67.52 -16.19
N PHE A 194 10.35 66.95 -15.87
CA PHE A 194 11.22 67.45 -14.79
C PHE A 194 12.60 67.97 -15.25
N LYS A 195 13.00 67.70 -16.51
CA LYS A 195 14.15 68.36 -17.16
C LYS A 195 13.74 69.01 -18.47
N ASP A 196 14.33 70.15 -18.80
CA ASP A 196 14.19 70.79 -20.10
C ASP A 196 14.99 70.04 -21.20
N GLN A 197 14.87 70.48 -22.46
CA GLN A 197 15.60 69.88 -23.59
C GLN A 197 17.13 70.05 -23.49
N LEU A 198 17.61 70.94 -22.62
CA LEU A 198 19.04 71.20 -22.36
C LEU A 198 19.54 70.43 -21.11
N GLY A 199 18.66 69.68 -20.44
CA GLY A 199 18.98 68.89 -19.24
C GLY A 199 18.88 69.65 -17.92
N ASN A 200 18.46 70.92 -17.92
CA ASN A 200 18.25 71.66 -16.67
C ASN A 200 16.96 71.22 -15.99
N VAL A 201 17.01 71.09 -14.66
CA VAL A 201 15.84 70.68 -13.88
C VAL A 201 14.78 71.80 -13.89
N SER A 202 13.64 71.54 -14.53
CA SER A 202 12.48 72.43 -14.54
C SER A 202 11.21 71.60 -14.65
N ILE A 203 10.27 71.83 -13.73
CA ILE A 203 9.05 71.03 -13.64
C ILE A 203 7.93 71.72 -14.43
N LYS A 204 7.28 71.00 -15.35
CA LYS A 204 6.10 71.47 -16.08
C LYS A 204 5.03 70.38 -16.09
N LEU A 205 3.77 70.82 -16.01
CA LEU A 205 2.59 69.96 -15.99
C LEU A 205 1.81 70.16 -17.29
N ASN A 206 1.69 69.11 -18.10
CA ASN A 206 0.87 69.11 -19.31
C ASN A 206 -0.32 68.16 -19.14
N GLN A 207 -1.51 68.59 -19.52
CA GLN A 207 -2.70 67.75 -19.45
C GLN A 207 -2.81 66.85 -20.69
N VAL A 208 -2.79 65.54 -20.48
CA VAL A 208 -2.84 64.53 -21.56
C VAL A 208 -4.28 64.10 -21.83
N TYR A 209 -5.03 63.80 -20.77
CA TYR A 209 -6.40 63.33 -20.85
C TYR A 209 -7.24 63.88 -19.69
N ASN A 210 -8.52 64.16 -19.94
CA ASN A 210 -9.46 64.68 -18.95
C ASN A 210 -10.90 64.27 -19.28
N ASN A 211 -11.46 63.33 -18.52
CA ASN A 211 -12.86 62.94 -18.63
C ASN A 211 -13.57 63.05 -17.27
N ARG A 212 -13.31 64.15 -16.56
CA ARG A 212 -13.85 64.40 -15.22
C ARG A 212 -15.38 64.56 -15.24
N PRO A 213 -16.12 63.85 -14.36
CA PRO A 213 -17.54 64.11 -14.16
C PRO A 213 -17.75 65.48 -13.51
N LEU A 214 -18.46 66.37 -14.21
CA LEU A 214 -18.63 67.78 -13.82
C LEU A 214 -19.43 67.98 -12.53
N ILE A 215 -20.37 67.07 -12.20
CA ILE A 215 -21.32 67.25 -11.07
C ILE A 215 -20.78 66.65 -9.75
N SER A 216 -20.14 65.48 -9.77
CA SER A 216 -19.64 64.82 -8.56
C SER A 216 -18.44 65.56 -7.95
N SER A 217 -17.67 66.25 -8.78
CA SER A 217 -16.39 66.82 -8.43
C SER A 217 -16.45 68.23 -7.79
N ILE A 218 -17.66 68.79 -7.67
CA ILE A 218 -17.96 70.06 -6.99
C ILE A 218 -18.54 69.80 -5.59
N LEU A 219 -19.17 68.63 -5.36
CA LEU A 219 -19.90 68.30 -4.13
C LEU A 219 -19.10 67.44 -3.14
N SER A 220 -18.03 66.77 -3.57
CA SER A 220 -17.20 65.93 -2.69
C SER A 220 -16.36 66.79 -1.73
N LYS A 221 -16.50 66.54 -0.42
CA LYS A 221 -15.72 67.21 0.63
C LYS A 221 -14.63 66.32 1.24
N THR A 222 -14.66 65.02 0.95
CA THR A 222 -13.77 64.00 1.51
C THR A 222 -13.25 63.10 0.39
N HIS A 223 -12.04 62.55 0.55
CA HIS A 223 -11.48 61.60 -0.40
C HIS A 223 -12.18 60.23 -0.23
N SER A 224 -12.86 59.75 -1.27
CA SER A 224 -13.52 58.43 -1.29
C SER A 224 -12.55 57.32 -1.70
N ILE A 225 -11.50 57.10 -0.91
CA ILE A 225 -10.42 56.16 -1.25
C ILE A 225 -10.92 54.71 -1.31
N SER A 226 -11.72 54.28 -0.33
CA SER A 226 -12.26 52.92 -0.26
C SER A 226 -13.30 52.60 -1.35
N GLU A 227 -13.89 53.61 -1.97
CA GLU A 227 -14.92 53.44 -3.01
C GLU A 227 -14.34 53.52 -4.42
N ILE A 228 -13.03 53.76 -4.57
CA ILE A 228 -12.43 54.01 -5.88
C ILE A 228 -12.61 52.83 -6.85
N GLU A 229 -12.48 51.60 -6.36
CA GLU A 229 -12.66 50.37 -7.15
C GLU A 229 -14.08 50.21 -7.71
N ASN A 230 -15.07 50.82 -7.04
CA ASN A 230 -16.47 50.85 -7.46
C ASN A 230 -16.81 52.10 -8.30
N SER A 231 -15.87 53.02 -8.44
CA SER A 231 -16.03 54.26 -9.20
C SER A 231 -15.38 54.17 -10.59
N SER A 232 -15.81 55.05 -11.51
CA SER A 232 -15.13 55.16 -12.80
C SER A 232 -13.74 55.80 -12.62
N HIS A 233 -12.68 55.06 -12.92
CA HIS A 233 -11.29 55.52 -12.81
C HIS A 233 -10.45 55.04 -14.00
N ILE A 234 -9.21 55.50 -14.10
CA ILE A 234 -8.26 55.04 -15.11
C ILE A 234 -7.60 53.78 -14.59
N VAL A 235 -7.70 52.71 -15.37
CA VAL A 235 -7.27 51.38 -14.97
C VAL A 235 -5.91 51.05 -15.57
N SER A 236 -5.69 51.41 -16.84
CA SER A 236 -4.45 51.08 -17.53
C SER A 236 -4.05 52.17 -18.52
N ILE A 237 -2.74 52.39 -18.63
CA ILE A 237 -2.12 53.26 -19.61
C ILE A 237 -0.98 52.50 -20.29
N LYS A 238 -1.04 52.41 -21.62
CA LYS A 238 0.01 51.79 -22.43
C LYS A 238 0.60 52.83 -23.37
N THR A 239 1.92 52.84 -23.49
CA THR A 239 2.63 53.78 -24.35
C THR A 239 3.56 53.04 -25.30
N TYR A 240 3.62 53.47 -26.57
CA TYR A 240 4.44 52.85 -27.60
C TYR A 240 4.99 53.88 -28.57
N ASP A 241 6.18 53.62 -29.10
CA ASP A 241 6.73 54.44 -30.17
C ASP A 241 6.00 54.12 -31.48
N ALA A 242 5.18 55.04 -31.98
CA ALA A 242 4.55 54.94 -33.29
C ALA A 242 5.57 55.16 -34.41
N SER A 243 6.49 56.10 -34.20
CA SER A 243 7.65 56.39 -35.05
C SER A 243 8.78 56.97 -34.18
N PRO A 244 10.02 57.16 -34.70
CA PRO A 244 11.10 57.77 -33.93
C PRO A 244 10.73 59.13 -33.30
N ILE A 245 9.83 59.87 -33.94
CA ILE A 245 9.39 61.22 -33.56
C ILE A 245 8.03 61.26 -32.85
N MET A 246 7.23 60.19 -32.89
CA MET A 246 5.85 60.17 -32.36
C MET A 246 5.65 59.00 -31.42
N LYS A 247 5.10 59.31 -30.24
CA LYS A 247 4.71 58.34 -29.22
C LYS A 247 3.19 58.31 -29.12
N SER A 248 2.61 57.11 -29.04
CA SER A 248 1.19 56.93 -28.84
C SER A 248 0.92 56.50 -27.40
N ILE A 249 -0.21 56.92 -26.87
CA ILE A 249 -0.71 56.68 -25.53
C ILE A 249 -2.12 56.12 -25.69
N ILE A 250 -2.37 54.97 -25.06
CA ILE A 250 -3.72 54.41 -24.96
C ILE A 250 -4.12 54.45 -23.50
N VAL A 251 -5.28 55.02 -23.21
CA VAL A 251 -5.88 55.13 -21.88
C VAL A 251 -7.14 54.29 -21.83
N LEU A 252 -7.25 53.42 -20.82
CA LEU A 252 -8.43 52.61 -20.54
C LEU A 252 -9.09 53.04 -19.23
N GLU A 253 -10.39 53.33 -19.28
CA GLU A 253 -11.24 53.55 -18.10
C GLU A 253 -11.89 52.23 -17.63
N SER A 254 -12.21 52.14 -16.34
CA SER A 254 -12.90 50.96 -15.76
C SER A 254 -14.27 50.67 -16.36
N THR A 255 -14.89 51.67 -17.01
CA THR A 255 -16.17 51.55 -17.73
C THR A 255 -16.01 51.04 -19.16
N GLY A 256 -14.81 50.65 -19.60
CA GLY A 256 -14.58 50.13 -20.96
C GLY A 256 -14.34 51.18 -22.04
N ARG A 257 -14.26 52.48 -21.69
CA ARG A 257 -13.85 53.52 -22.63
C ARG A 257 -12.34 53.43 -22.86
N VAL A 258 -11.94 53.19 -24.11
CA VAL A 258 -10.54 53.19 -24.55
C VAL A 258 -10.25 54.38 -25.46
N VAL A 259 -9.14 55.07 -25.21
CA VAL A 259 -8.80 56.35 -25.85
C VAL A 259 -7.38 56.31 -26.41
N PHE A 260 -7.22 56.59 -27.71
CA PHE A 260 -5.94 56.64 -28.42
C PHE A 260 -5.49 58.09 -28.59
N ILE A 261 -4.28 58.42 -28.12
CA ILE A 261 -3.71 59.76 -28.14
C ILE A 261 -2.31 59.69 -28.75
N ASN A 262 -1.99 60.61 -29.67
CA ASN A 262 -0.64 60.74 -30.23
C ASN A 262 0.06 61.98 -29.70
N HIS A 263 1.35 61.84 -29.40
CA HIS A 263 2.23 62.89 -28.92
C HIS A 263 3.48 62.96 -29.80
N LEU A 264 3.77 64.15 -30.32
CA LEU A 264 5.02 64.42 -31.03
C LEU A 264 6.11 64.71 -29.99
N LYS A 265 7.20 63.94 -29.98
CA LYS A 265 8.29 64.09 -29.00
C LYS A 265 8.82 65.52 -29.03
N GLY A 266 8.83 66.18 -27.87
CA GLY A 266 9.25 67.57 -27.71
C GLY A 266 8.15 68.64 -27.92
N SER A 267 6.95 68.25 -28.33
CA SER A 267 5.76 69.11 -28.30
C SER A 267 5.13 69.14 -26.90
N SER A 268 4.40 70.19 -26.55
CA SER A 268 3.51 70.21 -25.37
C SER A 268 2.08 69.75 -25.67
N SER A 269 1.76 69.49 -26.95
CA SER A 269 0.41 69.10 -27.38
C SER A 269 0.21 67.58 -27.42
N PHE A 270 -1.00 67.16 -27.03
CA PHE A 270 -1.48 65.80 -27.10
C PHE A 270 -2.72 65.76 -27.99
N ASN A 271 -2.68 64.94 -29.05
CA ASN A 271 -3.74 64.88 -30.04
C ASN A 271 -4.57 63.61 -29.84
N LEU A 272 -5.85 63.77 -29.50
CA LEU A 272 -6.81 62.68 -29.49
C LEU A 272 -7.00 62.14 -30.91
N VAL A 273 -6.77 60.84 -31.10
CA VAL A 273 -6.89 60.14 -32.38
C VAL A 273 -8.25 59.47 -32.51
N ALA A 274 -8.60 58.66 -31.51
CA ALA A 274 -9.84 57.89 -31.50
C ALA A 274 -10.28 57.55 -30.07
N GLN A 275 -11.57 57.27 -29.92
CA GLN A 275 -12.17 56.77 -28.68
C GLN A 275 -13.20 55.70 -29.02
N HIS A 276 -13.20 54.61 -28.26
CA HIS A 276 -14.15 53.50 -28.41
C HIS A 276 -14.73 53.14 -27.05
N ASP A 277 -15.99 52.71 -27.05
CA ASP A 277 -16.70 52.22 -25.86
C ASP A 277 -16.88 50.71 -26.00
N MET A 278 -16.03 49.96 -25.31
CA MET A 278 -15.94 48.51 -25.47
C MET A 278 -17.13 47.78 -24.84
N GLU A 279 -17.75 48.34 -23.79
CA GLU A 279 -18.94 47.73 -23.16
C GLU A 279 -20.12 47.72 -24.13
N LEU A 280 -20.32 48.82 -24.87
CA LEU A 280 -21.35 48.91 -25.92
C LEU A 280 -21.09 47.93 -27.07
N ILE A 281 -19.82 47.70 -27.44
CA ILE A 281 -19.45 46.78 -28.53
C ILE A 281 -19.66 45.32 -28.12
N LEU A 282 -19.43 44.99 -26.85
CA LEU A 282 -19.64 43.64 -26.31
C LEU A 282 -21.12 43.28 -26.12
N SER A 283 -22.03 44.27 -26.14
CA SER A 283 -23.46 44.08 -25.87
C SER A 283 -23.78 43.39 -24.53
N ASN A 284 -22.82 43.36 -23.60
CA ASN A 284 -22.96 42.75 -22.28
C ASN A 284 -22.92 43.84 -21.21
N VAL A 285 -24.01 43.96 -20.44
CA VAL A 285 -24.14 44.97 -19.38
C VAL A 285 -23.57 44.41 -18.09
N GLY A 286 -22.63 45.15 -17.49
CA GLY A 286 -22.03 44.80 -16.19
C GLY A 286 -20.61 44.20 -16.28
N LEU A 287 -19.85 44.57 -17.30
CA LEU A 287 -18.42 44.22 -17.39
C LEU A 287 -17.57 45.29 -16.71
N ARG A 288 -16.60 44.87 -15.89
CA ARG A 288 -15.58 45.76 -15.32
C ARG A 288 -14.23 45.50 -15.98
N PHE A 289 -13.64 46.52 -16.57
CA PHE A 289 -12.34 46.42 -17.24
C PHE A 289 -11.20 46.59 -16.22
N LEU A 290 -10.19 45.71 -16.28
CA LEU A 290 -9.11 45.62 -15.28
C LEU A 290 -7.70 45.87 -15.80
N ASP A 291 -7.42 45.53 -17.06
CA ASP A 291 -6.18 45.88 -17.75
C ASP A 291 -6.38 45.64 -19.25
N PHE A 292 -5.46 46.11 -20.08
CA PHE A 292 -5.39 45.71 -21.48
C PHE A 292 -3.96 45.69 -21.99
N GLU A 293 -3.75 44.92 -23.05
CA GLU A 293 -2.51 44.94 -23.83
C GLU A 293 -2.86 45.13 -25.32
N PHE A 294 -2.14 46.03 -25.99
CA PHE A 294 -2.32 46.27 -27.42
C PHE A 294 -1.12 45.76 -28.21
N LEU A 295 -1.36 44.75 -29.04
CA LEU A 295 -0.40 44.13 -29.94
C LEU A 295 -0.34 44.94 -31.24
N LYS A 296 0.72 45.73 -31.42
CA LYS A 296 0.87 46.72 -32.50
C LYS A 296 1.00 46.07 -33.88
N ASN A 297 1.74 44.96 -33.99
CA ASN A 297 2.02 44.29 -35.26
C ASN A 297 0.77 43.57 -35.77
N SER A 298 0.04 42.89 -34.89
CA SER A 298 -1.21 42.19 -35.22
C SER A 298 -2.45 43.10 -35.17
N LYS A 299 -2.31 44.31 -34.59
CA LYS A 299 -3.39 45.27 -34.32
C LYS A 299 -4.51 44.68 -33.44
N ILE A 300 -4.12 43.84 -32.49
CA ILE A 300 -5.05 43.15 -31.59
C ILE A 300 -5.02 43.83 -30.23
N GLY A 301 -6.19 44.14 -29.67
CA GLY A 301 -6.34 44.56 -28.27
C GLY A 301 -6.90 43.42 -27.43
N VAL A 302 -6.18 43.05 -26.38
CA VAL A 302 -6.62 42.05 -25.39
C VAL A 302 -7.03 42.79 -24.12
N PHE A 303 -8.30 42.67 -23.75
CA PHE A 303 -8.87 43.34 -22.58
C PHE A 303 -9.18 42.31 -21.51
N LEU A 304 -8.66 42.53 -20.30
CA LEU A 304 -9.04 41.76 -19.12
C LEU A 304 -10.30 42.37 -18.52
N THR A 305 -11.34 41.57 -18.40
CA THR A 305 -12.65 42.00 -17.89
C THR A 305 -13.16 41.00 -16.85
N ILE A 306 -13.80 41.52 -15.79
CA ILE A 306 -14.64 40.69 -14.92
C ILE A 306 -16.09 40.82 -15.37
N ASP A 307 -16.75 39.69 -15.58
CA ASP A 307 -18.22 39.65 -15.61
C ASP A 307 -18.76 39.69 -14.18
N LEU A 308 -19.43 40.77 -13.79
CA LEU A 308 -19.96 40.93 -12.42
C LEU A 308 -21.09 39.96 -12.08
N LYS A 309 -21.73 39.31 -13.08
CA LYS A 309 -22.78 38.31 -12.84
C LYS A 309 -22.20 36.93 -12.56
N GLU A 310 -21.15 36.57 -13.30
CA GLU A 310 -20.51 35.26 -13.20
C GLU A 310 -19.21 35.28 -12.38
N ASN A 311 -18.76 36.45 -11.92
CA ASN A 311 -17.50 36.65 -11.20
C ASN A 311 -16.27 36.01 -11.89
N ASN A 312 -16.28 35.92 -13.22
CA ASN A 312 -15.24 35.26 -14.00
C ASN A 312 -14.29 36.27 -14.65
N LEU A 313 -12.99 36.01 -14.56
CA LEU A 313 -11.98 36.74 -15.33
C LEU A 313 -11.95 36.22 -16.78
N VAL A 314 -12.32 37.11 -17.70
CA VAL A 314 -12.42 36.84 -19.13
C VAL A 314 -11.45 37.73 -19.88
N SER A 315 -10.69 37.15 -20.80
CA SER A 315 -9.93 37.91 -21.80
C SER A 315 -10.77 38.07 -23.08
N ASN A 316 -11.09 39.32 -23.41
CA ASN A 316 -11.82 39.70 -24.62
C ASN A 316 -10.83 40.23 -25.66
N VAL A 317 -10.90 39.71 -26.88
CA VAL A 317 -9.90 39.95 -27.93
C VAL A 317 -10.52 40.63 -29.13
N PHE A 318 -9.98 41.79 -29.50
CA PHE A 318 -10.49 42.64 -30.57
C PHE A 318 -9.44 42.96 -31.61
N TYR A 319 -9.85 42.93 -32.88
CA TYR A 319 -9.08 43.39 -34.01
C TYR A 319 -9.38 44.86 -34.30
N PHE A 320 -8.33 45.65 -34.46
CA PHE A 320 -8.41 47.05 -34.87
C PHE A 320 -7.84 47.19 -36.28
N GLU A 321 -8.69 47.31 -37.30
CA GLU A 321 -8.22 47.51 -38.69
C GLU A 321 -7.33 48.77 -38.81
N ASN A 322 -7.76 49.84 -38.13
CA ASN A 322 -7.01 51.07 -37.88
C ASN A 322 -7.53 51.74 -36.58
N SER A 323 -6.83 52.76 -36.07
CA SER A 323 -7.22 53.41 -34.79
C SER A 323 -8.64 54.00 -34.81
N HIS A 324 -9.14 54.35 -36.00
CA HIS A 324 -10.44 54.99 -36.19
C HIS A 324 -11.59 54.00 -36.47
N SER A 325 -11.31 52.79 -36.95
CA SER A 325 -12.33 51.77 -37.22
C SER A 325 -12.94 51.25 -35.92
N VAL A 326 -14.24 50.94 -35.97
CA VAL A 326 -14.88 50.18 -34.89
C VAL A 326 -14.17 48.83 -34.76
N PRO A 327 -13.71 48.44 -33.55
CA PRO A 327 -13.03 47.17 -33.37
C PRO A 327 -13.96 45.99 -33.60
N ASN A 328 -13.46 44.97 -34.31
CA ASN A 328 -14.17 43.72 -34.54
C ASN A 328 -13.71 42.67 -33.54
N MET A 329 -14.63 41.96 -32.90
CA MET A 329 -14.26 40.87 -31.98
C MET A 329 -13.73 39.67 -32.79
N ILE A 330 -12.54 39.17 -32.47
CA ILE A 330 -11.86 38.10 -33.25
C ILE A 330 -12.46 36.73 -32.97
N SER A 331 -13.07 36.53 -31.80
CA SER A 331 -13.77 35.27 -31.50
C SER A 331 -14.82 35.46 -30.40
N ASN A 332 -15.95 34.75 -30.50
CA ASN A 332 -16.94 34.60 -29.41
C ASN A 332 -16.42 33.70 -28.26
N LYS A 333 -15.15 33.29 -28.29
CA LYS A 333 -14.54 32.45 -27.25
C LYS A 333 -13.72 33.36 -26.36
N SER A 334 -14.31 33.83 -25.27
CA SER A 334 -13.54 34.24 -24.09
C SER A 334 -12.55 33.14 -23.74
N VAL A 335 -11.24 33.42 -23.66
CA VAL A 335 -10.33 32.47 -23.00
C VAL A 335 -10.63 32.62 -21.51
N PRO A 336 -11.24 31.62 -20.86
CA PRO A 336 -11.45 31.69 -19.42
C PRO A 336 -10.05 31.73 -18.79
N CYS A 337 -9.75 32.82 -18.11
CA CYS A 337 -8.48 32.93 -17.41
C CYS A 337 -8.56 32.20 -16.07
N LEU A 338 -9.70 32.25 -15.37
CA LEU A 338 -9.89 31.67 -14.04
C LEU A 338 -11.36 31.27 -13.84
N SER A 339 -11.62 30.34 -12.92
CA SER A 339 -12.96 29.85 -12.57
C SER A 339 -13.65 30.68 -11.47
N LEU A 340 -14.97 30.49 -11.28
CA LEU A 340 -15.88 31.26 -10.41
C LEU A 340 -15.43 31.43 -8.95
N ASP A 341 -14.64 30.49 -8.42
CA ASP A 341 -14.30 30.39 -7.00
C ASP A 341 -12.95 31.04 -6.63
N GLU A 342 -12.24 31.62 -7.61
CA GLU A 342 -10.87 32.12 -7.43
C GLU A 342 -10.81 33.63 -7.17
N GLU A 343 -9.93 34.07 -6.26
CA GLU A 343 -9.74 35.48 -5.96
C GLU A 343 -9.05 36.23 -7.12
N ILE A 344 -9.68 37.32 -7.58
CA ILE A 344 -9.15 38.17 -8.64
C ILE A 344 -8.41 39.35 -8.00
N ILE A 345 -7.08 39.32 -8.01
CA ILE A 345 -6.22 40.30 -7.32
C ILE A 345 -5.23 40.92 -8.31
N ASP A 346 -5.45 42.20 -8.61
CA ASP A 346 -4.64 43.05 -9.51
C ASP A 346 -4.16 42.29 -10.76
N PRO A 347 -5.08 41.83 -11.63
CA PRO A 347 -4.69 41.07 -12.80
C PRO A 347 -4.08 41.98 -13.86
N LYS A 348 -2.96 41.53 -14.44
CA LYS A 348 -2.21 42.28 -15.45
C LYS A 348 -1.91 41.42 -16.65
N VAL A 349 -1.91 42.03 -17.84
CA VAL A 349 -1.57 41.37 -19.10
C VAL A 349 -0.31 41.96 -19.72
N PHE A 350 0.57 41.09 -20.20
CA PHE A 350 1.86 41.42 -20.80
C PHE A 350 2.06 40.68 -22.11
N SER A 351 2.70 41.32 -23.09
CA SER A 351 3.09 40.71 -24.37
C SER A 351 4.60 40.45 -24.46
N PHE A 352 5.00 39.34 -25.10
CA PHE A 352 6.40 38.92 -25.29
C PHE A 352 6.64 38.35 -26.70
N ASN A 353 7.91 38.08 -27.05
CA ASN A 353 8.31 37.38 -28.28
C ASN A 353 7.74 38.00 -29.56
N LEU A 354 7.84 39.34 -29.69
CA LEU A 354 7.24 40.09 -30.81
C LEU A 354 5.73 39.91 -30.93
N GLU A 355 5.03 39.88 -29.79
CA GLU A 355 3.56 39.79 -29.70
C GLU A 355 2.98 38.40 -30.01
N LYS A 356 3.81 37.35 -29.92
CA LYS A 356 3.40 35.95 -30.12
C LYS A 356 3.02 35.22 -28.84
N THR A 357 3.33 35.78 -27.67
CA THR A 357 3.01 35.19 -26.38
C THR A 357 2.41 36.25 -25.47
N LEU A 358 1.31 35.91 -24.81
CA LEU A 358 0.70 36.71 -23.76
C LEU A 358 0.86 36.00 -22.42
N LEU A 359 1.10 36.80 -21.38
CA LEU A 359 1.03 36.33 -20.00
C LEU A 359 0.01 37.17 -19.25
N VAL A 360 -0.91 36.50 -18.56
CA VAL A 360 -1.81 37.10 -17.59
C VAL A 360 -1.36 36.69 -16.20
N LYS A 361 -0.97 37.67 -15.38
CA LYS A 361 -0.76 37.48 -13.95
C LYS A 361 -2.06 37.77 -13.24
N ASN A 362 -2.55 36.87 -12.40
CA ASN A 362 -3.61 37.14 -11.44
C ASN A 362 -3.27 36.46 -10.11
N ASP A 363 -3.23 37.23 -9.04
CA ASP A 363 -2.78 36.74 -7.72
C ASP A 363 -1.52 35.87 -7.85
N LYS A 364 -1.64 34.55 -7.60
CA LYS A 364 -0.57 33.55 -7.60
C LYS A 364 -0.56 32.66 -8.84
N LYS A 365 -1.36 32.97 -9.86
CA LYS A 365 -1.40 32.21 -11.11
C LYS A 365 -0.86 33.06 -12.25
N LEU A 366 -0.04 32.42 -13.08
CA LEU A 366 0.48 32.99 -14.31
C LEU A 366 -0.02 32.14 -15.47
N ILE A 367 -0.83 32.75 -16.32
CA ILE A 367 -1.47 32.08 -17.45
C ILE A 367 -0.77 32.55 -18.71
N ILE A 368 -0.17 31.62 -19.44
CA ILE A 368 0.63 31.89 -20.62
C ILE A 368 -0.13 31.34 -21.82
N PHE A 369 -0.35 32.14 -22.86
CA PHE A 369 -1.08 31.69 -24.04
C PHE A 369 -0.67 32.41 -25.33
N ASP A 370 -1.00 31.78 -26.46
CA ASP A 370 -0.82 32.35 -27.80
C ASP A 370 -2.05 33.21 -28.19
N PRO A 371 -1.87 34.49 -28.59
CA PRO A 371 -2.96 35.35 -29.06
C PRO A 371 -3.51 35.01 -30.46
N ASN A 372 -2.92 34.07 -31.20
CA ASN A 372 -3.32 33.74 -32.58
C ASN A 372 -4.51 32.77 -32.65
N PHE A 373 -5.71 33.29 -32.35
CA PHE A 373 -6.95 32.49 -32.29
C PHE A 373 -7.52 32.06 -33.65
N GLU A 374 -7.06 32.65 -34.77
CA GLU A 374 -7.65 32.41 -36.10
C GLU A 374 -7.23 31.08 -36.73
N ASN A 375 -6.06 30.54 -36.36
CA ASN A 375 -5.45 29.38 -37.05
C ASN A 375 -5.40 28.08 -36.22
N LEU A 376 -5.91 28.08 -34.98
CA LEU A 376 -5.72 26.95 -34.06
C LEU A 376 -7.03 26.22 -33.76
N ALA A 377 -7.02 24.89 -33.88
CA ALA A 377 -8.10 24.02 -33.40
C ALA A 377 -8.25 24.10 -31.86
N SER A 378 -7.15 24.35 -31.15
CA SER A 378 -7.06 24.62 -29.72
C SER A 378 -5.84 25.51 -29.42
N PRO A 379 -6.01 26.67 -28.77
CA PRO A 379 -4.89 27.55 -28.43
C PRO A 379 -3.96 26.88 -27.42
N TRP A 380 -2.66 27.18 -27.50
CA TRP A 380 -1.71 26.80 -26.44
C TRP A 380 -2.00 27.66 -25.20
N VAL A 381 -2.25 27.00 -24.07
CA VAL A 381 -2.47 27.62 -22.77
C VAL A 381 -1.73 26.82 -21.71
N GLU A 382 -0.88 27.48 -20.94
CA GLU A 382 -0.21 26.92 -19.78
C GLU A 382 -0.54 27.75 -18.54
N VAL A 383 -0.66 27.07 -17.40
CA VAL A 383 -0.93 27.70 -16.10
C VAL A 383 0.16 27.30 -15.13
N LEU A 384 0.87 28.30 -14.61
CA LEU A 384 1.83 28.12 -13.53
C LEU A 384 1.23 28.64 -12.23
N ALA A 385 1.14 27.76 -11.24
CA ALA A 385 0.73 28.10 -9.89
C ALA A 385 1.95 28.40 -9.01
N LEU A 386 1.88 29.50 -8.27
CA LEU A 386 2.90 29.94 -7.31
C LEU A 386 2.51 29.53 -5.88
N ASN A 387 3.51 29.29 -5.04
CA ASN A 387 3.30 28.87 -3.66
C ASN A 387 2.46 29.89 -2.86
N HIS A 388 1.52 29.43 -2.05
CA HIS A 388 0.66 30.30 -1.24
C HIS A 388 1.44 31.17 -0.24
N SER A 389 2.64 30.76 0.20
CA SER A 389 3.52 31.57 1.06
C SER A 389 4.18 32.75 0.32
N LEU A 390 4.19 32.73 -1.01
CA LEU A 390 4.80 33.75 -1.84
C LEU A 390 3.86 34.96 -1.94
N ILE A 391 4.37 36.12 -1.54
CA ILE A 391 3.67 37.41 -1.70
C ILE A 391 4.27 38.10 -2.92
N ILE A 392 3.44 38.43 -3.90
CA ILE A 392 3.84 39.15 -5.12
C ILE A 392 3.48 40.61 -4.96
N TYR A 393 4.48 41.48 -4.90
CA TYR A 393 4.29 42.92 -4.78
C TYR A 393 4.09 43.59 -6.14
N SER A 394 4.84 43.15 -7.17
CA SER A 394 4.70 43.70 -8.51
C SER A 394 5.10 42.71 -9.60
N ALA A 395 4.61 42.97 -10.82
CA ALA A 395 5.01 42.33 -12.05
C ALA A 395 5.37 43.42 -13.07
N GLU A 396 6.63 43.47 -13.49
CA GLU A 396 7.15 44.57 -14.31
C GLU A 396 7.88 44.06 -15.55
N LYS A 397 7.60 44.71 -16.68
CA LYS A 397 8.33 44.53 -17.94
C LYS A 397 9.27 45.72 -18.12
N LEU A 398 10.57 45.46 -18.06
CA LEU A 398 11.59 46.52 -18.12
C LEU A 398 11.82 47.02 -19.56
N PRO A 399 12.05 48.33 -19.76
CA PRO A 399 12.36 48.88 -21.08
C PRO A 399 13.64 48.26 -21.66
N GLY A 400 13.59 47.79 -22.91
CA GLY A 400 14.73 47.18 -23.61
C GLY A 400 14.92 45.68 -23.36
N LEU A 401 14.17 45.08 -22.43
CA LEU A 401 14.16 43.63 -22.16
C LEU A 401 12.80 43.05 -22.57
N ASN A 402 12.58 42.93 -23.88
CA ASN A 402 11.26 42.60 -24.43
C ASN A 402 10.77 41.18 -24.13
N ASP A 403 11.69 40.27 -23.76
CA ASP A 403 11.43 38.85 -23.54
C ASP A 403 11.56 38.45 -22.05
N LYS A 404 11.67 39.43 -21.13
CA LYS A 404 11.75 39.18 -19.69
C LYS A 404 10.61 39.83 -18.90
N LEU A 405 10.06 39.11 -17.93
CA LEU A 405 9.14 39.61 -16.91
C LEU A 405 9.77 39.43 -15.53
N PHE A 406 9.71 40.47 -14.70
CA PHE A 406 10.23 40.46 -13.34
C PHE A 406 9.06 40.44 -12.35
N LEU A 407 9.01 39.42 -11.50
CA LEU A 407 8.06 39.33 -10.39
C LEU A 407 8.79 39.62 -9.08
N ALA A 408 8.43 40.72 -8.44
CA ALA A 408 8.95 41.11 -7.15
C ALA A 408 8.20 40.39 -6.02
N THR A 409 8.91 39.63 -5.21
CA THR A 409 8.33 38.79 -4.15
C THR A 409 8.98 39.02 -2.79
N ASN A 410 8.36 38.49 -1.73
CA ASN A 410 8.95 38.44 -0.39
C ASN A 410 10.21 37.56 -0.29
N GLU A 411 10.51 36.73 -1.28
CA GLU A 411 11.70 35.89 -1.33
C GLU A 411 12.79 36.39 -2.31
N GLY A 412 12.53 37.51 -3.02
CA GLY A 412 13.43 38.11 -3.99
C GLY A 412 12.75 38.41 -5.33
N LEU A 413 13.55 38.58 -6.38
CA LEU A 413 13.06 38.83 -7.74
C LEU A 413 13.09 37.55 -8.56
N LEU A 414 11.92 37.08 -8.99
CA LEU A 414 11.80 35.98 -9.93
C LEU A 414 11.79 36.53 -11.36
N THR A 415 12.61 35.96 -12.23
CA THR A 415 12.71 36.37 -13.64
C THR A 415 12.12 35.29 -14.53
N PHE A 416 11.12 35.65 -15.32
CA PHE A 416 10.62 34.85 -16.44
C PHE A 416 11.34 35.30 -17.71
N SER A 417 12.04 34.39 -18.37
CA SER A 417 12.70 34.62 -19.65
C SER A 417 12.02 33.78 -20.73
N PHE A 418 11.36 34.44 -21.68
CA PHE A 418 10.70 33.79 -22.81
C PHE A 418 11.70 33.50 -23.93
N LYS A 419 11.60 32.30 -24.52
CA LYS A 419 12.48 31.82 -25.60
C LYS A 419 11.72 31.76 -26.93
N GLU A 420 10.62 31.01 -26.95
CA GLU A 420 9.79 30.77 -28.14
C GLU A 420 8.30 30.78 -27.77
N SER A 421 7.42 30.86 -28.79
CA SER A 421 5.97 30.68 -28.62
C SER A 421 5.63 29.19 -28.57
N GLY A 422 4.65 28.81 -27.76
CA GLY A 422 4.21 27.42 -27.63
C GLY A 422 3.60 26.81 -28.89
N LYS A 423 3.47 25.48 -28.88
CA LYS A 423 2.81 24.70 -29.94
C LYS A 423 1.38 24.37 -29.53
N SER A 424 0.45 24.33 -30.49
CA SER A 424 -0.98 24.13 -30.23
C SER A 424 -1.32 22.74 -29.66
N GLY A 425 -2.16 22.71 -28.62
CA GLY A 425 -3.15 21.64 -28.36
C GLY A 425 -2.70 20.27 -27.82
N ASP A 426 -1.41 19.97 -27.71
CA ASP A 426 -0.97 18.66 -27.19
C ASP A 426 -1.02 18.61 -25.65
N ILE A 427 -2.19 18.26 -25.11
CA ILE A 427 -2.40 18.09 -23.67
C ILE A 427 -1.47 17.01 -23.08
N ASN A 428 -1.18 15.94 -23.83
CA ASN A 428 -0.28 14.88 -23.37
C ASN A 428 1.17 15.37 -23.33
N GLY A 429 1.59 16.10 -24.36
CA GLY A 429 2.90 16.77 -24.40
C GLY A 429 3.08 17.76 -23.25
N PHE A 430 2.08 18.60 -22.99
CA PHE A 430 2.07 19.50 -21.83
C PHE A 430 2.19 18.73 -20.51
N LEU A 431 1.33 17.73 -20.28
CA LEU A 431 1.34 16.92 -19.05
C LEU A 431 2.70 16.26 -18.84
N LYS A 432 3.29 15.70 -19.91
CA LYS A 432 4.58 15.03 -19.85
C LYS A 432 5.69 16.01 -19.47
N GLU A 433 5.72 17.18 -20.08
CA GLU A 433 6.67 18.23 -19.76
C GLU A 433 6.47 18.70 -18.31
N HIS A 434 5.25 19.01 -17.90
CA HIS A 434 4.92 19.47 -16.55
C HIS A 434 5.36 18.48 -15.46
N ILE A 435 5.12 17.17 -15.66
CA ILE A 435 5.56 16.13 -14.73
C ILE A 435 7.09 16.00 -14.73
N ASN A 436 7.76 16.09 -15.88
CA ASN A 436 9.22 16.08 -15.94
C ASN A 436 9.83 17.28 -15.20
N GLN A 437 9.22 18.46 -15.33
CA GLN A 437 9.62 19.66 -14.59
C GLN A 437 9.44 19.48 -13.08
N TYR A 438 8.32 18.88 -12.65
CA TYR A 438 8.13 18.48 -11.26
C TYR A 438 9.27 17.55 -10.78
N LEU A 439 9.60 16.50 -11.55
CA LEU A 439 10.65 15.55 -11.18
C LEU A 439 12.04 16.19 -11.07
N GLN A 440 12.31 17.21 -11.88
CA GLN A 440 13.60 17.90 -11.91
C GLN A 440 13.73 19.00 -10.85
N TYR A 441 12.69 19.82 -10.67
CA TYR A 441 12.76 21.07 -9.93
C TYR A 441 11.96 21.13 -8.64
N ASN A 442 11.10 20.13 -8.36
CA ASN A 442 10.29 20.14 -7.14
C ASN A 442 11.16 20.19 -5.87
N LYS A 443 10.89 21.18 -5.02
CA LYS A 443 11.49 21.38 -3.70
C LYS A 443 10.37 21.69 -2.72
N SER A 444 10.42 21.11 -1.52
CA SER A 444 9.35 21.25 -0.51
C SER A 444 9.02 22.72 -0.17
N ASP A 445 10.04 23.59 -0.16
CA ASP A 445 9.91 25.04 0.09
C ASP A 445 10.12 25.86 -1.19
N GLY A 446 9.74 25.30 -2.35
CA GLY A 446 9.88 25.97 -3.64
C GLY A 446 8.80 27.04 -3.88
N PRO A 447 9.07 28.03 -4.75
CA PRO A 447 8.08 29.05 -5.12
C PRO A 447 7.00 28.57 -6.09
N LEU A 448 7.11 27.34 -6.62
CA LEU A 448 6.20 26.75 -7.60
C LEU A 448 5.36 25.62 -7.01
N ILE A 449 4.09 25.54 -7.41
CA ILE A 449 3.22 24.40 -7.17
C ILE A 449 2.99 23.68 -8.49
N PHE A 450 3.24 22.37 -8.50
CA PHE A 450 3.07 21.52 -9.69
C PHE A 450 1.77 20.71 -9.67
N ASP A 451 0.95 20.80 -8.62
CA ASP A 451 -0.30 20.03 -8.54
C ASP A 451 -1.28 20.47 -9.64
N LEU A 452 -1.78 19.50 -10.42
CA LEU A 452 -2.66 19.72 -11.58
C LEU A 452 -3.98 20.37 -11.18
N LYS A 453 -4.46 20.14 -9.95
CA LYS A 453 -5.68 20.77 -9.44
C LYS A 453 -5.57 22.29 -9.42
N GLU A 454 -4.39 22.83 -9.15
CA GLU A 454 -4.14 24.28 -9.12
C GLU A 454 -4.11 24.91 -10.52
N THR A 455 -3.90 24.12 -11.56
CA THR A 455 -3.88 24.62 -12.94
C THR A 455 -5.28 24.99 -13.45
N SER A 456 -6.35 24.48 -12.83
CA SER A 456 -7.75 24.67 -13.27
C SER A 456 -8.02 24.27 -14.74
N LEU A 457 -7.09 23.53 -15.37
CA LEU A 457 -7.22 23.02 -16.73
C LEU A 457 -8.13 21.79 -16.76
N ALA A 458 -9.05 21.72 -17.72
CA ALA A 458 -9.92 20.57 -17.93
C ALA A 458 -9.14 19.41 -18.58
N ILE A 459 -8.47 18.59 -17.76
CA ILE A 459 -7.66 17.45 -18.20
C ILE A 459 -8.42 16.16 -17.93
N ALA A 460 -8.60 15.31 -18.96
CA ALA A 460 -9.26 14.03 -18.76
C ALA A 460 -8.37 13.05 -17.97
N THR A 461 -8.98 12.24 -17.11
CA THR A 461 -8.27 11.28 -16.26
C THR A 461 -7.53 10.20 -17.06
N THR A 462 -8.01 9.86 -18.26
CA THR A 462 -7.34 8.94 -19.19
C THR A 462 -6.00 9.48 -19.66
N ASN A 463 -5.93 10.77 -20.01
CA ASN A 463 -4.69 11.42 -20.42
C ASN A 463 -3.64 11.41 -19.31
N ILE A 464 -4.06 11.70 -18.06
CA ILE A 464 -3.17 11.66 -16.89
C ILE A 464 -2.61 10.24 -16.69
N ARG A 465 -3.49 9.22 -16.74
CA ARG A 465 -3.09 7.81 -16.60
C ARG A 465 -2.08 7.39 -17.67
N ASP A 466 -2.33 7.71 -18.93
CA ASP A 466 -1.49 7.29 -20.05
C ASP A 466 -0.10 7.94 -19.98
N VAL A 467 -0.03 9.24 -19.68
CA VAL A 467 1.24 9.98 -19.52
C VAL A 467 2.02 9.49 -18.30
N LEU A 468 1.37 9.28 -17.16
CA LEU A 468 2.04 8.71 -15.98
C LEU A 468 2.65 7.34 -16.30
N SER A 469 1.85 6.47 -16.93
CA SER A 469 2.26 5.14 -17.37
C SER A 469 3.47 5.19 -18.32
N GLU A 470 3.51 6.15 -19.24
CA GLU A 470 4.65 6.39 -20.14
C GLU A 470 5.90 6.83 -19.37
N ILE A 471 5.79 7.80 -18.46
CA ILE A 471 6.94 8.31 -17.69
C ILE A 471 7.55 7.22 -16.78
N TYR A 472 6.72 6.37 -16.16
CA TYR A 472 7.21 5.22 -15.40
C TYR A 472 8.01 4.24 -16.30
N ASP A 473 7.55 3.99 -17.53
CA ASP A 473 8.29 3.17 -18.50
C ASP A 473 9.61 3.84 -18.93
N GLU A 474 9.61 5.15 -19.16
CA GLU A 474 10.82 5.90 -19.52
C GLU A 474 11.89 5.88 -18.41
N LEU A 475 11.46 5.97 -17.15
CA LEU A 475 12.36 5.86 -16.00
C LEU A 475 12.96 4.44 -15.90
N LEU A 476 12.17 3.39 -16.15
CA LEU A 476 12.67 2.02 -16.23
C LEU A 476 13.69 1.85 -17.37
N GLU A 477 13.37 2.33 -18.57
CA GLU A 477 14.20 2.16 -19.77
C GLU A 477 15.37 3.15 -19.88
N ASN A 478 15.59 3.99 -18.87
CA ASN A 478 16.64 5.01 -18.86
C ASN A 478 16.53 6.01 -20.03
N LYS A 479 15.29 6.33 -20.45
CA LYS A 479 14.99 7.26 -21.54
C LYS A 479 14.55 8.66 -21.06
N SER A 480 14.33 8.83 -19.76
CA SER A 480 13.80 10.07 -19.19
C SER A 480 14.76 11.25 -19.37
N ASN A 481 14.25 12.39 -19.87
CA ASN A 481 15.03 13.63 -20.01
C ASN A 481 15.32 14.32 -18.66
N ALA A 482 14.44 14.15 -17.65
CA ALA A 482 14.53 14.77 -16.32
C ALA A 482 15.74 14.32 -15.47
N SER A 483 16.58 13.48 -16.03
CA SER A 483 17.59 12.72 -15.31
C SER A 483 19.01 13.26 -15.41
N GLY A 484 19.29 14.15 -16.37
CA GLY A 484 20.62 14.73 -16.56
C GLY A 484 21.74 13.68 -16.66
N PHE A 485 21.48 12.52 -17.26
CA PHE A 485 22.38 11.37 -17.16
C PHE A 485 23.68 11.52 -17.96
N ARG A 486 24.75 11.87 -17.25
CA ARG A 486 26.14 11.48 -17.55
C ARG A 486 26.90 11.06 -16.29
N SER A 487 26.22 10.37 -15.37
CA SER A 487 26.79 9.92 -14.11
C SER A 487 27.00 8.41 -14.07
N PHE A 488 27.86 7.95 -13.15
CA PHE A 488 28.12 6.52 -12.90
C PHE A 488 26.82 5.73 -12.67
N ALA A 489 26.76 4.47 -13.12
CA ALA A 489 25.55 3.63 -13.10
C ALA A 489 24.84 3.59 -11.72
N ASP A 490 25.59 3.54 -10.62
CA ASP A 490 25.04 3.52 -9.26
C ASP A 490 24.27 4.81 -8.92
N SER A 491 24.90 5.97 -9.15
CA SER A 491 24.26 7.29 -8.96
C SER A 491 23.03 7.49 -9.86
N ASN A 492 23.06 6.91 -11.08
CA ASN A 492 21.93 6.95 -12.00
C ASN A 492 20.75 6.12 -11.46
N LEU A 493 20.99 4.88 -11.03
CA LEU A 493 19.96 4.02 -10.45
C LEU A 493 19.40 4.59 -9.15
N GLU A 494 20.25 5.13 -8.28
CA GLU A 494 19.83 5.82 -7.05
C GLU A 494 18.90 7.00 -7.35
N ARG A 495 19.28 7.84 -8.32
CA ARG A 495 18.44 8.97 -8.72
C ARG A 495 17.09 8.49 -9.27
N ARG A 496 17.04 7.42 -10.07
CA ARG A 496 15.77 6.89 -10.60
C ARG A 496 14.86 6.34 -9.52
N VAL A 497 15.38 5.60 -8.55
CA VAL A 497 14.59 5.13 -7.39
C VAL A 497 13.98 6.33 -6.66
N PHE A 498 14.75 7.39 -6.45
CA PHE A 498 14.25 8.63 -5.85
C PHE A 498 13.17 9.32 -6.70
N LEU A 499 13.37 9.44 -8.01
CA LEU A 499 12.40 10.05 -8.93
C LEU A 499 11.09 9.28 -8.98
N VAL A 500 11.14 7.94 -9.01
CA VAL A 500 9.94 7.09 -9.00
C VAL A 500 9.17 7.24 -7.68
N LYS A 501 9.84 7.29 -6.52
CA LYS A 501 9.17 7.57 -5.24
C LYS A 501 8.46 8.94 -5.25
N ASN A 502 9.11 9.98 -5.78
CA ASN A 502 8.50 11.31 -5.92
C ASN A 502 7.34 11.34 -6.92
N LEU A 503 7.43 10.57 -8.01
CA LEU A 503 6.35 10.42 -9.00
C LEU A 503 5.14 9.71 -8.38
N THR A 504 5.35 8.74 -7.51
CA THR A 504 4.27 8.06 -6.77
C THR A 504 3.57 9.03 -5.82
N ALA A 505 4.32 9.85 -5.09
CA ALA A 505 3.75 10.90 -4.24
C ALA A 505 2.96 11.95 -5.06
N TYR A 506 3.45 12.31 -6.25
CA TYR A 506 2.73 13.19 -7.19
C TYR A 506 1.44 12.57 -7.70
N THR A 507 1.50 11.29 -8.10
CA THR A 507 0.35 10.52 -8.59
C THR A 507 -0.75 10.47 -7.54
N GLN A 508 -0.41 10.24 -6.27
CA GLN A 508 -1.38 10.22 -5.17
C GLN A 508 -2.13 11.55 -4.99
N ARG A 509 -1.47 12.70 -5.24
CA ARG A 509 -2.09 14.03 -5.09
C ARG A 509 -2.98 14.41 -6.27
N ASN A 510 -2.57 13.98 -7.48
CA ASN A 510 -3.09 14.47 -8.75
C ASN A 510 -3.96 13.45 -9.52
N TYR A 511 -4.04 12.20 -9.05
CA TYR A 511 -4.81 11.14 -9.67
C TYR A 511 -5.51 10.28 -8.60
N ASP A 512 -6.75 9.87 -8.86
CA ASP A 512 -7.47 8.93 -7.99
C ASP A 512 -6.95 7.49 -8.18
N ILE A 513 -5.82 7.22 -7.55
CA ILE A 513 -5.10 5.96 -7.69
C ILE A 513 -5.80 4.78 -6.99
N GLN A 514 -6.73 5.03 -6.06
CA GLN A 514 -7.38 3.96 -5.28
C GLN A 514 -8.22 3.03 -6.18
N ASN A 515 -8.87 3.62 -7.20
CA ASN A 515 -9.75 2.90 -8.12
C ASN A 515 -9.00 2.30 -9.32
N ASP A 516 -7.73 2.66 -9.57
CA ASP A 516 -6.94 2.14 -10.68
C ASP A 516 -5.92 1.08 -10.24
N GLU A 517 -6.40 -0.15 -10.07
CA GLU A 517 -5.56 -1.29 -9.68
C GLU A 517 -4.44 -1.58 -10.69
N VAL A 518 -4.67 -1.35 -11.99
CA VAL A 518 -3.68 -1.63 -13.05
C VAL A 518 -2.49 -0.69 -12.91
N LEU A 519 -2.75 0.61 -12.73
CA LEU A 519 -1.68 1.58 -12.52
C LEU A 519 -0.96 1.33 -11.19
N ARG A 520 -1.68 0.99 -10.11
CA ARG A 520 -1.05 0.64 -8.82
C ARG A 520 -0.07 -0.51 -8.93
N THR A 521 -0.47 -1.61 -9.56
CA THR A 521 0.41 -2.77 -9.80
C THR A 521 1.63 -2.36 -10.64
N LYS A 522 1.44 -1.52 -11.67
CA LYS A 522 2.54 -1.04 -12.53
C LYS A 522 3.53 -0.16 -11.77
N ILE A 523 3.04 0.77 -10.94
CA ILE A 523 3.89 1.65 -10.11
C ILE A 523 4.74 0.81 -9.18
N LEU A 524 4.10 -0.10 -8.43
CA LEU A 524 4.80 -0.96 -7.47
C LEU A 524 5.87 -1.81 -8.16
N LYS A 525 5.51 -2.47 -9.28
CA LYS A 525 6.47 -3.24 -10.11
C LYS A 525 7.65 -2.40 -10.60
N SER A 526 7.41 -1.15 -10.98
CA SER A 526 8.46 -0.25 -11.45
C SER A 526 9.43 0.13 -10.32
N CYS A 527 8.91 0.40 -9.13
CA CYS A 527 9.72 0.69 -7.94
C CYS A 527 10.60 -0.51 -7.55
N GLU A 528 10.00 -1.70 -7.46
CA GLU A 528 10.68 -2.93 -7.07
C GLU A 528 11.82 -3.29 -8.05
N LEU A 529 11.57 -3.23 -9.37
CA LEU A 529 12.58 -3.54 -10.39
C LEU A 529 13.78 -2.59 -10.34
N LEU A 530 13.55 -1.28 -10.15
CA LEU A 530 14.65 -0.31 -10.03
C LEU A 530 15.45 -0.50 -8.73
N ALA A 531 14.77 -0.78 -7.63
CA ALA A 531 15.43 -1.04 -6.35
C ALA A 531 16.24 -2.34 -6.37
N LEU A 532 15.71 -3.39 -7.02
CA LEU A 532 16.45 -4.63 -7.28
C LEU A 532 17.70 -4.35 -8.11
N ALA A 533 17.59 -3.59 -9.20
CA ALA A 533 18.74 -3.25 -10.05
C ALA A 533 19.81 -2.44 -9.29
N LYS A 534 19.41 -1.43 -8.51
CA LYS A 534 20.31 -0.64 -7.67
C LYS A 534 21.04 -1.51 -6.66
N ASN A 535 20.29 -2.23 -5.83
CA ASN A 535 20.85 -3.00 -4.72
C ASN A 535 21.67 -4.19 -5.22
N PHE A 536 21.28 -4.82 -6.33
CA PHE A 536 22.06 -5.89 -6.94
C PHE A 536 23.40 -5.38 -7.49
N LEU A 537 23.43 -4.20 -8.12
CA LEU A 537 24.68 -3.59 -8.55
C LEU A 537 25.59 -3.27 -7.35
N HIS A 538 25.04 -2.59 -6.33
CA HIS A 538 25.76 -2.20 -5.14
C HIS A 538 26.38 -3.40 -4.39
N LEU A 539 25.62 -4.48 -4.23
CA LEU A 539 26.10 -5.70 -3.57
C LEU A 539 27.19 -6.40 -4.39
N ASN A 540 27.06 -6.51 -5.72
CA ASN A 540 28.11 -7.11 -6.55
C ASN A 540 29.39 -6.28 -6.56
N THR A 541 29.30 -4.95 -6.56
CA THR A 541 30.51 -4.09 -6.52
C THR A 541 31.29 -4.24 -5.21
N ASN A 542 30.62 -4.55 -4.10
CA ASN A 542 31.25 -4.68 -2.79
C ASN A 542 31.66 -6.12 -2.44
N TYR A 543 30.92 -7.12 -2.94
CA TYR A 543 31.02 -8.52 -2.53
C TYR A 543 31.03 -9.49 -3.73
N SER A 544 31.82 -9.19 -4.77
CA SER A 544 31.86 -10.00 -6.00
C SER A 544 32.22 -11.47 -5.73
N LEU A 545 31.22 -12.36 -5.80
CA LEU A 545 31.42 -13.81 -5.60
C LEU A 545 32.13 -14.48 -6.79
N ILE A 546 31.98 -13.88 -7.97
CA ILE A 546 32.50 -14.32 -9.27
C ILE A 546 32.96 -13.08 -10.02
N ASN A 547 33.98 -13.20 -10.86
CA ASN A 547 34.36 -12.12 -11.77
C ASN A 547 33.19 -11.79 -12.70
N ASP A 548 32.84 -10.50 -12.81
CA ASP A 548 31.74 -10.04 -13.66
C ASP A 548 31.91 -10.53 -15.12
N SER A 549 33.14 -10.58 -15.64
CA SER A 549 33.43 -11.10 -16.98
C SER A 549 32.98 -12.55 -17.17
N ASP A 550 33.31 -13.42 -16.22
CA ASP A 550 33.05 -14.86 -16.32
C ASP A 550 31.54 -15.12 -16.25
N MET A 551 30.83 -14.37 -15.38
CA MET A 551 29.37 -14.41 -15.32
C MET A 551 28.72 -13.91 -16.60
N LEU A 552 29.12 -12.74 -17.09
CA LEU A 552 28.54 -12.13 -18.28
C LEU A 552 28.80 -12.99 -19.53
N ASP A 553 29.98 -13.60 -19.65
CA ASP A 553 30.32 -14.53 -20.72
C ASP A 553 29.45 -15.80 -20.67
N HIS A 554 29.27 -16.39 -19.49
CA HIS A 554 28.34 -17.52 -19.31
C HIS A 554 26.88 -17.16 -19.64
N LEU A 555 26.49 -15.92 -19.36
CA LEU A 555 25.14 -15.39 -19.62
C LEU A 555 24.96 -14.90 -21.06
N LYS A 556 26.03 -14.90 -21.88
CA LYS A 556 26.08 -14.35 -23.24
C LYS A 556 25.72 -12.86 -23.31
N ILE A 557 26.14 -12.09 -22.31
CA ILE A 557 25.94 -10.64 -22.24
C ILE A 557 27.27 -9.96 -22.59
N GLY A 558 27.38 -9.43 -23.81
CA GLY A 558 28.63 -8.82 -24.31
C GLY A 558 28.92 -7.39 -23.82
N VAL A 559 28.33 -6.98 -22.70
CA VAL A 559 28.35 -5.60 -22.18
C VAL A 559 28.62 -5.65 -20.67
N PRO A 560 29.39 -4.71 -20.09
CA PRO A 560 29.63 -4.67 -18.65
C PRO A 560 28.34 -4.65 -17.83
N LEU A 561 28.38 -5.22 -16.62
CA LEU A 561 27.21 -5.32 -15.72
C LEU A 561 26.60 -3.95 -15.42
N THR A 562 27.43 -2.93 -15.24
CA THR A 562 27.03 -1.53 -15.01
C THR A 562 26.15 -1.00 -16.14
N ASP A 563 26.61 -1.18 -17.38
CA ASP A 563 25.95 -0.66 -18.58
C ASP A 563 24.68 -1.46 -18.91
N TYR A 564 24.71 -2.77 -18.62
CA TYR A 564 23.53 -3.63 -18.76
C TYR A 564 22.43 -3.22 -17.78
N LEU A 565 22.72 -3.12 -16.49
CA LEU A 565 21.72 -2.76 -15.47
C LEU A 565 21.23 -1.32 -15.62
N GLN A 566 22.08 -0.41 -16.08
CA GLN A 566 21.68 0.97 -16.34
C GLN A 566 20.57 1.05 -17.40
N ASN A 567 20.66 0.27 -18.49
CA ASN A 567 19.74 0.36 -19.62
C ASN A 567 18.63 -0.71 -19.64
N ASN A 568 18.83 -1.87 -19.00
CA ASN A 568 17.91 -3.02 -19.06
C ASN A 568 17.33 -3.40 -17.68
N THR A 569 16.86 -2.42 -16.90
CA THR A 569 16.30 -2.66 -15.55
C THR A 569 15.10 -3.61 -15.55
N LYS A 570 14.29 -3.62 -16.63
CA LYS A 570 13.14 -4.53 -16.81
C LYS A 570 13.51 -6.01 -16.70
N ASN A 571 14.73 -6.39 -17.07
CA ASN A 571 15.19 -7.78 -17.09
C ASN A 571 16.06 -8.15 -15.89
N VAL A 572 16.15 -7.32 -14.85
CA VAL A 572 17.01 -7.57 -13.68
C VAL A 572 16.72 -8.92 -13.01
N LEU A 573 15.47 -9.34 -12.93
CA LEU A 573 15.11 -10.63 -12.32
C LEU A 573 15.58 -11.82 -13.14
N THR A 574 15.55 -11.74 -14.47
CA THR A 574 16.12 -12.79 -15.32
C THR A 574 17.62 -12.93 -15.11
N LEU A 575 18.31 -11.80 -14.88
CA LEU A 575 19.74 -11.78 -14.59
C LEU A 575 20.01 -12.42 -13.23
N ILE A 576 19.29 -12.00 -12.19
CA ILE A 576 19.41 -12.57 -10.84
C ILE A 576 19.09 -14.07 -10.86
N SER A 577 18.01 -14.50 -11.54
CA SER A 577 17.63 -15.90 -11.66
C SER A 577 18.75 -16.75 -12.27
N LYS A 578 19.36 -16.29 -13.36
CA LYS A 578 20.47 -17.01 -13.98
C LYS A 578 21.74 -16.98 -13.11
N TYR A 579 22.01 -15.87 -12.43
CA TYR A 579 23.14 -15.73 -11.49
C TYR A 579 23.03 -16.74 -10.33
N VAL A 580 21.86 -16.80 -9.70
CA VAL A 580 21.55 -17.76 -8.63
C VAL A 580 21.65 -19.20 -9.12
N ASN A 581 21.10 -19.50 -10.30
CA ASN A 581 21.14 -20.84 -10.87
C ASN A 581 22.58 -21.28 -11.21
N TYR A 582 23.43 -20.37 -11.70
CA TYR A 582 24.85 -20.66 -11.94
C TYR A 582 25.56 -21.07 -10.64
N ILE A 583 25.50 -20.25 -9.59
CA ILE A 583 26.18 -20.54 -8.31
C ILE A 583 25.64 -21.82 -7.68
N LEU A 584 24.35 -22.09 -7.79
CA LEU A 584 23.75 -23.31 -7.23
C LEU A 584 24.29 -24.60 -7.88
N ASN A 585 24.64 -24.56 -9.17
CA ASN A 585 25.08 -25.73 -9.94
C ASN A 585 26.60 -25.88 -10.01
N SER A 586 27.33 -24.76 -10.09
CA SER A 586 28.78 -24.76 -10.29
C SER A 586 29.57 -24.19 -9.12
N GLY A 587 28.92 -23.53 -8.17
CA GLY A 587 29.55 -22.87 -7.03
C GLY A 587 29.96 -23.83 -5.92
N THR A 588 30.95 -23.41 -5.14
CA THR A 588 31.35 -24.04 -3.89
C THR A 588 30.33 -23.79 -2.78
N GLU A 589 30.31 -24.62 -1.74
CA GLU A 589 29.42 -24.46 -0.59
C GLU A 589 29.57 -23.09 0.10
N ASN A 590 30.80 -22.59 0.24
CA ASN A 590 31.06 -21.26 0.77
C ASN A 590 30.46 -20.15 -0.11
N GLN A 591 30.52 -20.28 -1.44
CA GLN A 591 29.87 -19.33 -2.35
C GLN A 591 28.35 -19.37 -2.23
N VAL A 592 27.74 -20.53 -1.96
CA VAL A 592 26.29 -20.64 -1.70
C VAL A 592 25.91 -19.96 -0.39
N ILE A 593 26.74 -20.09 0.66
CA ILE A 593 26.54 -19.39 1.94
C ILE A 593 26.61 -17.87 1.75
N GLN A 594 27.65 -17.38 1.08
CA GLN A 594 27.78 -15.94 0.82
C GLN A 594 26.67 -15.42 -0.11
N LEU A 595 26.24 -16.21 -1.10
CA LEU A 595 25.08 -15.87 -1.91
C LEU A 595 23.81 -15.72 -1.06
N SER A 596 23.60 -16.62 -0.10
CA SER A 596 22.41 -16.58 0.76
C SER A 596 22.32 -15.29 1.58
N SER A 597 23.45 -14.80 2.12
CA SER A 597 23.48 -13.54 2.86
C SER A 597 23.26 -12.33 1.94
N LEU A 598 23.81 -12.34 0.73
CA LEU A 598 23.57 -11.29 -0.27
C LEU A 598 22.11 -11.27 -0.74
N LEU A 599 21.50 -12.43 -0.98
CA LEU A 599 20.08 -12.53 -1.36
C LEU A 599 19.16 -12.03 -0.24
N LYS A 600 19.48 -12.34 1.02
CA LYS A 600 18.78 -11.79 2.19
C LYS A 600 18.79 -10.27 2.16
N GLU A 601 19.96 -9.65 1.99
CA GLU A 601 20.09 -8.19 1.94
C GLU A 601 19.40 -7.57 0.72
N LEU A 602 19.53 -8.20 -0.43
CA LEU A 602 18.90 -7.77 -1.67
C LEU A 602 17.39 -7.71 -1.51
N PHE A 603 16.74 -8.82 -1.15
CA PHE A 603 15.28 -8.91 -1.14
C PHE A 603 14.63 -8.14 0.01
N ILE A 604 15.22 -8.12 1.21
CA ILE A 604 14.68 -7.31 2.31
C ILE A 604 14.67 -5.82 1.95
N ASN A 605 15.78 -5.31 1.38
CA ASN A 605 15.90 -3.89 1.09
C ASN A 605 15.15 -3.46 -0.19
N SER A 606 15.04 -4.33 -1.19
CA SER A 606 14.41 -4.00 -2.48
C SER A 606 12.92 -4.30 -2.54
N ILE A 607 12.43 -5.28 -1.78
CA ILE A 607 11.03 -5.71 -1.80
C ILE A 607 10.36 -5.29 -0.50
N ILE A 608 10.71 -5.91 0.63
CA ILE A 608 9.94 -5.75 1.89
C ILE A 608 9.92 -4.30 2.37
N LYS A 609 11.08 -3.68 2.58
CA LYS A 609 11.15 -2.29 3.09
C LYS A 609 10.58 -1.27 2.11
N LEU A 610 10.76 -1.52 0.81
CA LEU A 610 10.27 -0.61 -0.22
C LEU A 610 8.76 -0.69 -0.38
N ASP A 611 8.21 -1.90 -0.30
CA ASP A 611 6.77 -2.13 -0.38
C ASP A 611 6.04 -1.41 0.74
N ASP A 612 6.57 -1.42 1.97
CA ASP A 612 5.96 -0.68 3.08
C ASP A 612 5.86 0.83 2.77
N ASP A 613 6.95 1.44 2.31
CA ASP A 613 6.98 2.86 1.92
C ASP A 613 5.99 3.17 0.78
N VAL A 614 5.99 2.35 -0.27
CA VAL A 614 5.25 2.61 -1.51
C VAL A 614 3.77 2.27 -1.34
N LYS A 615 3.44 1.15 -0.70
CA LYS A 615 2.05 0.75 -0.43
C LYS A 615 1.37 1.76 0.49
N GLN A 616 2.08 2.39 1.44
CA GLN A 616 1.52 3.48 2.24
C GLN A 616 1.06 4.67 1.35
N LEU A 617 1.84 5.03 0.33
CA LEU A 617 1.46 6.07 -0.64
C LEU A 617 0.31 5.64 -1.56
N LEU A 618 0.18 4.34 -1.84
CA LEU A 618 -0.87 3.78 -2.71
C LEU A 618 -2.17 3.39 -1.98
N GLY A 619 -2.31 3.70 -0.69
CA GLY A 619 -3.51 3.38 0.09
C GLY A 619 -3.58 1.94 0.62
N GLY A 620 -2.46 1.22 0.66
CA GLY A 620 -2.26 -0.01 1.42
C GLY A 620 -2.66 -1.33 0.74
N SER A 621 -3.37 -1.32 -0.39
CA SER A 621 -3.94 -2.54 -1.01
C SER A 621 -3.31 -2.95 -2.36
N SER A 622 -2.14 -2.41 -2.72
CA SER A 622 -1.45 -2.81 -3.95
C SER A 622 -0.78 -4.17 -3.78
N LEU A 623 -1.03 -5.09 -4.70
CA LEU A 623 -0.39 -6.41 -4.73
C LEU A 623 0.85 -6.41 -5.64
N SER A 624 1.93 -7.04 -5.18
CA SER A 624 3.13 -7.20 -6.00
C SER A 624 2.93 -8.25 -7.09
N SER A 625 3.34 -7.92 -8.32
CA SER A 625 3.28 -8.82 -9.48
C SER A 625 4.65 -9.18 -10.05
N VAL A 626 5.71 -8.82 -9.32
CA VAL A 626 7.07 -8.76 -9.85
C VAL A 626 7.65 -10.14 -10.11
N PHE A 627 7.34 -11.13 -9.28
CA PHE A 627 7.86 -12.49 -9.38
C PHE A 627 6.91 -13.48 -10.08
N VAL A 628 5.77 -13.04 -10.60
CA VAL A 628 4.74 -13.92 -11.22
C VAL A 628 5.34 -14.81 -12.33
N ASP A 629 6.23 -14.23 -13.15
CA ASP A 629 6.87 -14.94 -14.26
C ASP A 629 8.23 -15.59 -13.87
N HIS A 630 8.59 -15.57 -12.59
CA HIS A 630 9.91 -15.96 -12.07
C HIS A 630 9.86 -17.04 -10.99
N PHE A 631 9.00 -18.07 -11.18
CA PHE A 631 8.89 -19.21 -10.25
C PHE A 631 10.25 -19.90 -9.99
N GLU A 632 11.08 -20.06 -11.02
CA GLU A 632 12.41 -20.71 -10.88
C GLU A 632 13.29 -20.00 -9.85
N LEU A 633 13.30 -18.66 -9.84
CA LEU A 633 14.07 -17.87 -8.87
C LEU A 633 13.57 -18.11 -7.45
N ILE A 634 12.26 -18.05 -7.21
CA ILE A 634 11.66 -18.29 -5.89
C ILE A 634 11.97 -19.71 -5.40
N ASN A 635 11.83 -20.71 -6.27
CA ASN A 635 12.14 -22.08 -5.93
C ASN A 635 13.63 -22.28 -5.60
N ASN A 636 14.53 -21.67 -6.38
CA ASN A 636 15.97 -21.71 -6.13
C ASN A 636 16.35 -21.05 -4.79
N VAL A 637 15.72 -19.93 -4.44
CA VAL A 637 15.90 -19.28 -3.13
C VAL A 637 15.41 -20.20 -2.00
N ASN A 638 14.29 -20.91 -2.18
CA ASN A 638 13.82 -21.89 -1.21
C ASN A 638 14.79 -23.07 -1.05
N VAL A 639 15.39 -23.56 -2.15
CA VAL A 639 16.43 -24.60 -2.11
C VAL A 639 17.67 -24.12 -1.34
N ILE A 640 18.12 -22.88 -1.57
CA ILE A 640 19.23 -22.28 -0.80
C ILE A 640 18.87 -22.21 0.68
N THR A 641 17.67 -21.72 1.00
CA THR A 641 17.19 -21.59 2.39
C THR A 641 17.23 -22.92 3.13
N ARG A 642 16.78 -24.01 2.49
CA ARG A 642 16.87 -25.37 3.06
C ARG A 642 18.30 -25.86 3.26
N LYS A 643 19.21 -25.58 2.32
CA LYS A 643 20.63 -25.92 2.47
C LYS A 643 21.23 -25.23 3.70
N ILE A 644 20.97 -23.94 3.88
CA ILE A 644 21.45 -23.18 5.05
C ILE A 644 20.83 -23.71 6.34
N TYR A 645 19.55 -24.11 6.32
CA TYR A 645 18.90 -24.70 7.50
C TYR A 645 19.58 -25.99 7.95
N ASN A 646 19.91 -26.88 7.00
CA ASN A 646 20.64 -28.11 7.31
C ASN A 646 22.04 -27.82 7.87
N LEU A 647 22.77 -26.86 7.28
CA LEU A 647 24.09 -26.45 7.79
C LEU A 647 24.04 -25.83 9.18
N ALA A 648 23.00 -25.04 9.46
CA ALA A 648 22.76 -24.49 10.79
C ALA A 648 22.50 -25.59 11.83
N SER A 649 21.83 -26.68 11.43
CA SER A 649 21.59 -27.82 12.32
C SER A 649 22.84 -28.67 12.62
N GLU A 650 23.84 -28.64 11.74
CA GLU A 650 25.09 -29.42 11.89
C GLU A 650 26.21 -28.65 12.59
N THR A 651 26.15 -27.33 12.59
CA THR A 651 27.21 -26.45 13.10
C THR A 651 27.08 -26.19 14.60
N THR A 652 28.20 -26.26 15.33
CA THR A 652 28.25 -26.00 16.79
C THR A 652 28.89 -24.65 17.16
N ASP A 653 29.40 -23.90 16.18
CA ASP A 653 29.98 -22.56 16.40
C ASP A 653 28.88 -21.49 16.51
N GLU A 654 28.75 -20.85 17.67
CA GLU A 654 27.73 -19.86 17.98
C GLU A 654 27.76 -18.64 17.05
N ASN A 655 28.94 -18.18 16.62
CA ASN A 655 29.05 -16.99 15.77
C ASN A 655 28.59 -17.30 14.34
N VAL A 656 28.95 -18.48 13.83
CA VAL A 656 28.53 -18.95 12.51
C VAL A 656 27.02 -19.22 12.51
N LEU A 657 26.52 -19.85 13.58
CA LEU A 657 25.10 -20.11 13.78
C LEU A 657 24.28 -18.82 13.82
N ALA A 658 24.75 -17.77 14.52
CA ALA A 658 24.08 -16.47 14.55
C ALA A 658 23.96 -15.85 13.13
N GLY A 659 25.01 -15.97 12.31
CA GLY A 659 24.99 -15.50 10.91
C GLY A 659 24.01 -16.28 10.03
N TYR A 660 23.94 -17.61 10.19
CA TYR A 660 22.96 -18.45 9.50
C TYR A 660 21.53 -18.13 9.93
N ASN A 661 21.30 -17.94 11.24
CA ASN A 661 19.98 -17.62 11.78
C ASN A 661 19.43 -16.31 11.20
N GLN A 662 20.24 -15.25 11.15
CA GLN A 662 19.83 -13.99 10.53
C GLN A 662 19.50 -14.13 9.04
N THR A 663 20.26 -14.96 8.33
CA THR A 663 20.04 -15.21 6.90
C THR A 663 18.76 -15.99 6.66
N LEU A 664 18.52 -17.03 7.45
CA LEU A 664 17.31 -17.85 7.41
C LEU A 664 16.06 -17.05 7.73
N ILE A 665 16.06 -16.25 8.80
CA ILE A 665 14.95 -15.34 9.13
C ILE A 665 14.60 -14.44 7.95
N GLY A 666 15.61 -13.82 7.34
CA GLY A 666 15.38 -12.89 6.23
C GLY A 666 14.86 -13.56 4.96
N LEU A 667 15.42 -14.71 4.57
CA LEU A 667 14.98 -15.45 3.39
C LEU A 667 13.60 -16.09 3.60
N SER A 668 13.33 -16.68 4.78
CA SER A 668 12.01 -17.23 5.11
C SER A 668 10.94 -16.14 5.16
N CYS A 669 11.24 -14.95 5.69
CA CYS A 669 10.34 -13.79 5.64
C CYS A 669 10.03 -13.39 4.19
N PHE A 670 11.06 -13.27 3.35
CA PHE A 670 10.89 -12.94 1.93
C PHE A 670 10.05 -13.97 1.18
N LEU A 671 10.33 -15.27 1.36
CA LEU A 671 9.59 -16.36 0.72
C LEU A 671 8.12 -16.36 1.16
N TYR A 672 7.87 -16.28 2.46
CA TYR A 672 6.51 -16.24 3.01
C TYR A 672 5.74 -15.01 2.51
N TYR A 673 6.35 -13.82 2.53
CA TYR A 673 5.73 -12.60 2.04
C TYR A 673 5.39 -12.68 0.54
N SER A 674 6.38 -13.03 -0.29
CA SER A 674 6.27 -12.94 -1.74
C SER A 674 5.35 -14.00 -2.32
N VAL A 675 5.40 -15.23 -1.82
CA VAL A 675 4.53 -16.31 -2.33
C VAL A 675 3.07 -16.04 -1.98
N ASN A 676 2.77 -15.56 -0.77
CA ASN A 676 1.40 -15.17 -0.41
C ASN A 676 0.87 -14.01 -1.28
N GLU A 677 1.68 -12.96 -1.51
CA GLU A 677 1.28 -11.85 -2.39
C GLU A 677 1.01 -12.32 -3.83
N ILE A 678 1.86 -13.22 -4.37
CA ILE A 678 1.67 -13.77 -5.72
C ILE A 678 0.40 -14.61 -5.80
N VAL A 679 0.14 -15.47 -4.80
CA VAL A 679 -1.07 -16.29 -4.76
C VAL A 679 -2.31 -15.41 -4.66
N GLU A 680 -2.31 -14.38 -3.82
CA GLU A 680 -3.40 -13.41 -3.72
C GLU A 680 -3.61 -12.67 -5.06
N TYR A 681 -2.54 -12.20 -5.69
CA TYR A 681 -2.58 -11.54 -7.01
C TYR A 681 -3.11 -12.45 -8.12
N LEU A 682 -2.70 -13.72 -8.15
CA LEU A 682 -3.13 -14.67 -9.17
C LEU A 682 -4.53 -15.21 -8.92
N SER A 683 -4.96 -15.30 -7.65
CA SER A 683 -6.31 -15.75 -7.30
C SER A 683 -7.39 -14.77 -7.76
N THR A 684 -7.10 -13.46 -7.75
CA THR A 684 -8.03 -12.41 -8.17
C THR A 684 -8.15 -12.28 -9.69
N ARG A 685 -7.05 -12.51 -10.43
CA ARG A 685 -6.98 -12.28 -11.89
C ARG A 685 -6.98 -13.56 -12.74
N GLY A 686 -6.68 -14.70 -12.13
CA GLY A 686 -6.46 -15.98 -12.80
C GLY A 686 -5.10 -16.05 -13.49
N GLY A 687 -4.45 -17.22 -13.43
CA GLY A 687 -3.19 -17.46 -14.13
C GLY A 687 -2.73 -18.90 -14.03
N SER A 688 -2.05 -19.40 -15.07
CA SER A 688 -1.56 -20.78 -15.12
C SER A 688 -0.51 -21.09 -14.06
N ALA A 689 0.22 -20.07 -13.58
CA ALA A 689 1.22 -20.22 -12.53
C ALA A 689 0.63 -20.38 -11.12
N LEU A 690 -0.68 -20.13 -10.93
CA LEU A 690 -1.34 -20.20 -9.61
C LEU A 690 -1.16 -21.57 -8.96
N VAL A 691 -1.35 -22.64 -9.73
CA VAL A 691 -1.21 -24.03 -9.25
C VAL A 691 0.19 -24.28 -8.69
N LEU A 692 1.22 -23.79 -9.38
CA LEU A 692 2.61 -24.00 -8.97
C LEU A 692 2.95 -23.26 -7.66
N PHE A 693 2.51 -22.01 -7.52
CA PHE A 693 2.76 -21.22 -6.31
C PHE A 693 1.91 -21.70 -5.12
N ASP A 694 0.68 -22.14 -5.36
CA ASP A 694 -0.20 -22.71 -4.32
C ASP A 694 0.34 -24.05 -3.80
N GLU A 695 0.80 -24.94 -4.68
CA GLU A 695 1.49 -26.17 -4.31
C GLU A 695 2.78 -25.91 -3.50
N LEU A 696 3.54 -24.86 -3.85
CA LEU A 696 4.72 -24.48 -3.09
C LEU A 696 4.35 -23.95 -1.70
N LEU A 697 3.34 -23.07 -1.62
CA LEU A 697 2.90 -22.45 -0.38
C LEU A 697 2.38 -23.50 0.61
N THR A 698 1.47 -24.36 0.17
CA THR A 698 0.87 -25.42 0.99
C THR A 698 1.92 -26.38 1.57
N LYS A 699 2.98 -26.68 0.81
CA LYS A 699 4.03 -27.61 1.23
C LYS A 699 5.10 -26.99 2.14
N GLU A 700 5.39 -25.70 1.97
CA GLU A 700 6.56 -25.05 2.58
C GLU A 700 6.24 -24.02 3.65
N LYS A 701 5.01 -23.48 3.71
CA LYS A 701 4.65 -22.40 4.65
C LYS A 701 5.00 -22.72 6.10
N ASP A 702 4.68 -23.94 6.55
CA ASP A 702 4.89 -24.36 7.93
C ASP A 702 6.38 -24.41 8.28
N LYS A 703 7.22 -24.76 7.29
CA LYS A 703 8.68 -24.81 7.46
C LYS A 703 9.26 -23.41 7.58
N TRP A 704 8.76 -22.44 6.78
CA TRP A 704 9.20 -21.05 6.87
C TRP A 704 8.80 -20.42 8.20
N VAL A 705 7.61 -20.71 8.72
CA VAL A 705 7.17 -20.27 10.05
C VAL A 705 8.00 -20.94 11.16
N HIS A 706 8.27 -22.25 11.02
CA HIS A 706 9.04 -23.01 12.00
C HIS A 706 10.48 -22.48 12.19
N VAL A 707 11.10 -21.87 11.17
CA VAL A 707 12.41 -21.20 11.32
C VAL A 707 12.38 -20.14 12.42
N PHE A 708 11.29 -19.37 12.54
CA PHE A 708 11.14 -18.34 13.57
C PHE A 708 10.89 -18.90 14.96
N VAL A 709 10.21 -20.06 15.03
CA VAL A 709 10.01 -20.83 16.27
C VAL A 709 11.35 -21.30 16.82
N VAL A 710 12.16 -21.98 15.98
CA VAL A 710 13.48 -22.50 16.40
C VAL A 710 14.40 -21.39 16.90
N MET A 711 14.30 -20.19 16.33
CA MET A 711 15.16 -19.06 16.65
C MET A 711 14.63 -18.16 17.77
N LYS A 712 13.48 -18.49 18.37
CA LYS A 712 12.79 -17.68 19.40
C LYS A 712 12.50 -16.24 18.93
N LYS A 713 12.07 -16.10 17.67
CA LYS A 713 11.74 -14.82 17.00
C LYS A 713 10.30 -14.79 16.49
N GLN A 714 9.38 -15.45 17.19
CA GLN A 714 7.98 -15.61 16.80
C GLN A 714 7.28 -14.26 16.57
N ARG A 715 7.55 -13.26 17.44
CA ARG A 715 6.96 -11.91 17.33
C ARG A 715 7.32 -11.17 16.04
N ASP A 716 8.44 -11.51 15.39
CA ASP A 716 8.88 -10.83 14.17
C ASP A 716 8.02 -11.21 12.95
N ILE A 717 7.56 -12.47 12.87
CA ILE A 717 6.73 -12.96 11.75
C ILE A 717 5.22 -12.93 12.04
N LEU A 718 4.81 -12.87 13.31
CA LEU A 718 3.40 -12.88 13.73
C LEU A 718 2.51 -11.88 12.96
N PRO A 719 2.92 -10.62 12.71
CA PRO A 719 2.08 -9.67 11.98
C PRO A 719 1.84 -10.07 10.52
N LEU A 720 2.80 -10.78 9.91
CA LEU A 720 2.73 -11.23 8.53
C LEU A 720 1.81 -12.44 8.38
N VAL A 721 1.89 -13.39 9.31
CA VAL A 721 0.97 -14.55 9.38
C VAL A 721 -0.47 -14.07 9.60
N ASN A 722 -0.65 -13.08 10.47
CA ASN A 722 -1.95 -12.46 10.72
C ASN A 722 -2.50 -11.75 9.47
N LYS A 723 -1.65 -11.06 8.68
CA LYS A 723 -2.05 -10.38 7.44
C LYS A 723 -2.70 -11.36 6.45
N TYR A 724 -2.12 -12.55 6.26
CA TYR A 724 -2.63 -13.56 5.33
C TYR A 724 -3.62 -14.55 5.95
N LYS A 725 -4.05 -14.32 7.20
CA LYS A 725 -5.02 -15.17 7.91
C LYS A 725 -4.62 -16.65 7.98
N ASP A 726 -3.34 -16.93 8.11
CA ASP A 726 -2.83 -18.30 8.26
C ASP A 726 -3.00 -18.75 9.73
N PHE A 727 -4.23 -19.13 10.09
CA PHE A 727 -4.60 -19.46 11.46
C PHE A 727 -3.82 -20.66 12.04
N ALA A 728 -3.40 -21.60 11.19
CA ALA A 728 -2.56 -22.72 11.59
C ALA A 728 -1.16 -22.24 12.02
N GLY A 729 -0.54 -21.36 11.22
CA GLY A 729 0.73 -20.72 11.57
C GLY A 729 0.62 -19.85 12.82
N LEU A 730 -0.48 -19.09 12.96
CA LEU A 730 -0.75 -18.25 14.13
C LEU A 730 -0.82 -19.10 15.41
N SER A 731 -1.54 -20.21 15.34
CA SER A 731 -1.68 -21.17 16.45
C SER A 731 -0.33 -21.76 16.86
N ALA A 732 0.49 -22.15 15.87
CA ALA A 732 1.83 -22.70 16.12
C ALA A 732 2.76 -21.68 16.78
N LEU A 733 2.71 -20.41 16.37
CA LEU A 733 3.55 -19.34 16.92
C LEU A 733 3.16 -18.99 18.37
N LEU A 734 1.87 -18.79 18.63
CA LEU A 734 1.38 -18.44 19.96
C LEU A 734 1.64 -19.56 20.97
N GLU A 735 1.40 -20.81 20.59
CA GLU A 735 1.69 -21.95 21.48
C GLU A 735 3.19 -22.10 21.71
N SER A 736 4.02 -21.93 20.68
CA SER A 736 5.47 -21.92 20.86
C SER A 736 5.94 -20.83 21.82
N MET A 737 5.34 -19.64 21.79
CA MET A 737 5.66 -18.57 22.75
C MET A 737 5.28 -18.95 24.17
N ARG A 738 4.10 -19.59 24.35
CA ARG A 738 3.66 -20.12 25.64
C ARG A 738 4.65 -21.16 26.18
N GLU A 739 5.10 -22.08 25.32
CA GLU A 739 6.09 -23.10 25.68
C GLU A 739 7.45 -22.48 26.04
N ASP A 740 7.93 -21.52 25.26
CA ASP A 740 9.19 -20.83 25.55
C ASP A 740 9.15 -20.17 26.94
N ILE A 741 8.06 -19.48 27.29
CA ILE A 741 7.87 -18.85 28.61
C ILE A 741 7.88 -19.91 29.72
N GLN A 742 7.19 -21.04 29.50
CA GLN A 742 7.16 -22.16 30.44
C GLN A 742 8.57 -22.75 30.65
N THR A 743 9.33 -22.95 29.57
CA THR A 743 10.70 -23.49 29.67
C THR A 743 11.65 -22.54 30.41
N LEU A 744 11.52 -21.23 30.21
CA LEU A 744 12.32 -20.22 30.92
C LEU A 744 12.01 -20.20 32.42
N PHE A 745 10.75 -20.44 32.79
CA PHE A 745 10.36 -20.55 34.19
C PHE A 745 10.89 -21.84 34.83
N GLU A 746 10.78 -22.97 34.13
CA GLU A 746 11.31 -24.26 34.58
C GLU A 746 12.84 -24.28 34.70
N SER A 747 13.55 -23.48 33.90
CA SER A 747 15.00 -23.31 33.98
C SER A 747 15.46 -22.30 35.04
N GLU A 748 14.54 -21.70 35.80
CA GLU A 748 14.78 -20.64 36.79
C GLU A 748 15.45 -19.37 36.20
N GLU A 749 15.35 -19.14 34.88
CA GLU A 749 15.90 -17.95 34.22
C GLU A 749 15.07 -16.69 34.46
N ILE A 750 13.77 -16.85 34.74
CA ILE A 750 12.83 -15.76 35.00
C ILE A 750 12.16 -15.90 36.37
N SER A 751 11.82 -14.77 37.00
CA SER A 751 11.10 -14.75 38.27
C SER A 751 9.62 -15.10 38.11
N GLU A 752 8.97 -15.49 39.22
CA GLU A 752 7.53 -15.79 39.25
C GLU A 752 6.67 -14.61 38.77
N ILE A 753 7.11 -13.37 39.05
CA ILE A 753 6.43 -12.15 38.60
C ILE A 753 6.59 -11.95 37.08
N GLU A 754 7.78 -12.19 36.54
CA GLU A 754 8.04 -12.09 35.10
C GLU A 754 7.28 -13.15 34.32
N PHE A 755 7.26 -14.39 34.81
CA PHE A 755 6.45 -15.46 34.25
C PHE A 755 4.97 -15.09 34.21
N ALA A 756 4.40 -14.61 35.32
CA ALA A 756 3.00 -14.22 35.39
C ALA A 756 2.65 -13.11 34.39
N ASN A 757 3.51 -12.09 34.24
CA ASN A 757 3.31 -11.01 33.29
C ASN A 757 3.39 -11.52 31.84
N MET A 758 4.44 -12.26 31.48
CA MET A 758 4.64 -12.76 30.12
C MET A 758 3.57 -13.76 29.70
N ALA A 759 3.16 -14.66 30.60
CA ALA A 759 2.07 -15.60 30.35
C ALA A 759 0.75 -14.85 30.14
N THR A 760 0.47 -13.83 30.96
CA THR A 760 -0.73 -13.00 30.80
C THR A 760 -0.74 -12.26 29.45
N ASP A 761 0.40 -11.75 29.01
CA ASP A 761 0.52 -11.08 27.69
C ASP A 761 0.14 -12.02 26.54
N VAL A 762 0.61 -13.28 26.58
CA VAL A 762 0.27 -14.28 25.56
C VAL A 762 -1.21 -14.68 25.62
N GLU A 763 -1.79 -14.84 26.81
CA GLU A 763 -3.23 -15.11 26.94
C GLU A 763 -4.09 -13.96 26.40
N ILE A 764 -3.65 -12.70 26.59
CA ILE A 764 -4.32 -11.53 26.01
C ILE A 764 -4.28 -11.59 24.47
N GLU A 765 -3.18 -12.05 23.87
CA GLU A 765 -3.10 -12.24 22.42
C GLU A 765 -4.07 -13.32 21.93
N PHE A 766 -4.14 -14.47 22.62
CA PHE A 766 -5.16 -15.50 22.34
C PHE A 766 -6.56 -14.91 22.40
N ASP A 767 -6.91 -14.21 23.50
CA ASP A 767 -8.22 -13.59 23.70
C ASP A 767 -8.58 -12.63 22.54
N ARG A 768 -7.64 -11.78 22.11
CA ARG A 768 -7.84 -10.88 20.97
C ARG A 768 -8.15 -11.62 19.67
N TYR A 769 -7.47 -12.73 19.41
CA TYR A 769 -7.69 -13.51 18.19
C TYR A 769 -9.01 -14.29 18.21
N PHE A 770 -9.42 -14.81 19.37
CA PHE A 770 -10.76 -15.36 19.55
C PHE A 770 -11.86 -14.32 19.33
N GLU A 771 -11.70 -13.10 19.85
CA GLU A 771 -12.67 -12.02 19.66
C GLU A 771 -12.77 -11.55 18.20
N TYR A 772 -11.63 -11.45 17.50
CA TYR A 772 -11.59 -10.89 16.15
C TYR A 772 -11.96 -11.91 15.06
N TYR A 773 -11.50 -13.17 15.18
CA TYR A 773 -11.69 -14.21 14.16
C TYR A 773 -12.69 -15.30 14.56
N GLY A 774 -13.07 -15.40 15.84
CA GLY A 774 -14.06 -16.34 16.31
C GLY A 774 -13.70 -17.81 16.08
N TYR A 775 -14.65 -18.58 15.57
CA TYR A 775 -14.53 -20.05 15.46
C TYR A 775 -13.52 -20.50 14.41
N GLU A 776 -13.23 -19.71 13.37
CA GLU A 776 -12.26 -20.08 12.33
C GLU A 776 -10.84 -20.21 12.92
N PHE A 777 -10.47 -19.29 13.81
CA PHE A 777 -9.22 -19.39 14.55
C PHE A 777 -9.26 -20.53 15.57
N ALA A 778 -10.38 -20.67 16.31
CA ALA A 778 -10.54 -21.72 17.31
C ALA A 778 -10.38 -23.13 16.71
N GLU A 779 -11.00 -23.40 15.57
CA GLU A 779 -10.90 -24.67 14.87
C GLU A 779 -9.45 -24.99 14.46
N ALA A 780 -8.73 -24.00 13.92
CA ALA A 780 -7.33 -24.17 13.56
C ALA A 780 -6.44 -24.45 14.78
N LEU A 781 -6.66 -23.74 15.88
CA LEU A 781 -5.92 -23.91 17.13
C LEU A 781 -6.18 -25.28 17.77
N PHE A 782 -7.43 -25.72 17.85
CA PHE A 782 -7.77 -27.03 18.41
C PHE A 782 -7.32 -28.18 17.50
N SER A 783 -7.36 -27.99 16.19
CA SER A 783 -6.76 -28.93 15.23
C SER A 783 -5.25 -29.03 15.42
N TYR A 784 -4.56 -27.92 15.69
CA TYR A 784 -3.14 -27.89 16.01
C TYR A 784 -2.85 -28.68 17.31
N TYR A 785 -3.64 -28.50 18.37
CA TYR A 785 -3.48 -29.28 19.61
C TYR A 785 -3.73 -30.78 19.41
N LYS A 786 -4.72 -31.15 18.58
CA LYS A 786 -5.00 -32.56 18.23
C LYS A 786 -3.83 -33.18 17.48
N GLN A 787 -3.29 -32.49 16.48
CA GLN A 787 -2.17 -32.98 15.65
C GLN A 787 -0.87 -33.14 16.44
N ASN A 788 -0.61 -32.24 17.39
CA ASN A 788 0.61 -32.26 18.21
C ASN A 788 0.46 -33.05 19.53
N HIS A 789 -0.63 -33.81 19.71
CA HIS A 789 -0.90 -34.60 20.91
C HIS A 789 -0.96 -33.80 22.23
N LYS A 790 -1.33 -32.51 22.16
CA LYS A 790 -1.41 -31.56 23.29
C LYS A 790 -2.86 -31.32 23.76
N VAL A 791 -3.66 -32.39 23.79
CA VAL A 791 -5.09 -32.33 24.10
C VAL A 791 -5.38 -31.89 25.53
N ASN A 792 -4.48 -32.18 26.48
CA ASN A 792 -4.60 -31.72 27.87
C ASN A 792 -4.64 -30.19 27.99
N ILE A 793 -3.76 -29.49 27.26
CA ILE A 793 -3.68 -28.02 27.26
C ILE A 793 -4.98 -27.43 26.70
N MET A 794 -5.46 -27.99 25.58
CA MET A 794 -6.71 -27.61 24.96
C MET A 794 -7.92 -27.68 25.91
N LEU A 795 -7.95 -28.70 26.78
CA LEU A 795 -9.06 -28.90 27.70
C LEU A 795 -9.00 -28.04 28.97
N GLN A 796 -7.82 -27.57 29.36
CA GLN A 796 -7.60 -26.86 30.63
C GLN A 796 -7.47 -25.34 30.47
N ASN A 797 -6.91 -24.85 29.36
CA ASN A 797 -6.48 -23.46 29.27
C ASN A 797 -7.51 -22.51 28.64
N PHE A 798 -8.66 -23.00 28.16
CA PHE A 798 -9.63 -22.22 27.37
C PHE A 798 -11.02 -22.10 28.00
N ASP A 799 -11.09 -21.96 29.32
CA ASP A 799 -12.37 -21.85 30.06
C ASP A 799 -13.26 -20.68 29.59
N LYS A 800 -12.63 -19.54 29.26
CA LYS A 800 -13.32 -18.33 28.75
C LYS A 800 -14.02 -18.58 27.40
N HIS A 801 -13.42 -19.43 26.56
CA HIS A 801 -13.85 -19.72 25.18
C HIS A 801 -14.47 -21.12 25.05
N SER A 802 -15.03 -21.64 26.15
CA SER A 802 -15.60 -23.00 26.23
C SER A 802 -16.63 -23.30 25.15
N VAL A 803 -17.41 -22.30 24.72
CA VAL A 803 -18.38 -22.44 23.62
C VAL A 803 -17.72 -22.86 22.30
N HIS A 804 -16.55 -22.32 21.98
CA HIS A 804 -15.81 -22.68 20.78
C HIS A 804 -15.21 -24.08 20.88
N LEU A 805 -14.71 -24.44 22.07
CA LEU A 805 -14.18 -25.78 22.34
C LEU A 805 -15.28 -26.83 22.24
N GLU A 806 -16.45 -26.59 22.85
CA GLU A 806 -17.61 -27.47 22.74
C GLU A 806 -18.01 -27.67 21.28
N ARG A 807 -18.13 -26.59 20.50
CA ARG A 807 -18.45 -26.70 19.07
C ARG A 807 -17.44 -27.55 18.28
N PHE A 808 -16.15 -27.46 18.60
CA PHE A 808 -15.11 -28.29 17.97
C PHE A 808 -15.15 -29.76 18.40
N LEU A 809 -15.43 -30.02 19.67
CA LEU A 809 -15.61 -31.37 20.18
C LEU A 809 -16.88 -32.04 19.63
N GLU A 810 -17.89 -31.25 19.27
CA GLU A 810 -19.14 -31.71 18.68
C GLU A 810 -19.12 -31.86 17.16
N SER A 811 -18.12 -31.30 16.47
CA SER A 811 -18.08 -31.30 15.00
C SER A 811 -17.81 -32.68 14.39
N ASP A 812 -17.01 -33.51 15.07
CA ASP A 812 -16.66 -34.86 14.64
C ASP A 812 -16.59 -35.80 15.85
N LEU A 813 -17.18 -37.00 15.73
CA LEU A 813 -17.16 -38.02 16.78
C LEU A 813 -15.73 -38.45 17.13
N SER A 814 -14.79 -38.33 16.18
CA SER A 814 -13.37 -38.58 16.43
C SER A 814 -12.78 -37.63 17.48
N ASN A 815 -13.27 -36.38 17.54
CA ASN A 815 -12.85 -35.39 18.54
C ASN A 815 -13.44 -35.71 19.93
N TYR A 816 -14.56 -36.42 19.98
CA TYR A 816 -15.19 -36.81 21.24
C TYR A 816 -14.44 -37.92 22.00
N SER A 817 -13.48 -38.60 21.37
CA SER A 817 -12.62 -39.61 22.00
C SER A 817 -11.91 -39.12 23.27
N PHE A 818 -11.65 -37.81 23.36
CA PHE A 818 -11.17 -37.11 24.54
C PHE A 818 -12.14 -36.02 25.05
N GLY A 819 -13.12 -35.61 24.23
CA GLY A 819 -14.11 -34.59 24.59
C GLY A 819 -14.97 -34.94 25.82
N TRP A 820 -15.14 -36.23 26.13
CA TRP A 820 -15.80 -36.67 27.36
C TRP A 820 -15.17 -36.13 28.64
N ILE A 821 -13.86 -35.84 28.63
CA ILE A 821 -13.16 -35.25 29.79
C ILE A 821 -13.72 -33.85 30.08
N HIS A 822 -13.91 -33.05 29.02
CA HIS A 822 -14.50 -31.72 29.10
C HIS A 822 -15.92 -31.78 29.65
N ASP A 823 -16.74 -32.68 29.11
CA ASP A 823 -18.13 -32.84 29.54
C ASP A 823 -18.24 -33.26 31.02
N ILE A 824 -17.32 -34.11 31.51
CA ILE A 824 -17.27 -34.46 32.94
C ILE A 824 -16.85 -33.26 33.80
N MET A 825 -15.82 -32.51 33.38
CA MET A 825 -15.36 -31.30 34.10
C MET A 825 -16.49 -30.25 34.21
N ASN A 826 -17.33 -30.12 33.19
CA ASN A 826 -18.46 -29.21 33.16
C ASN A 826 -19.77 -29.78 33.72
N HIS A 827 -19.72 -30.93 34.40
CA HIS A 827 -20.89 -31.63 34.97
C HIS A 827 -21.99 -32.01 33.94
N LYS A 828 -21.66 -32.09 32.65
CA LYS A 828 -22.54 -32.51 31.55
C LYS A 828 -22.54 -34.03 31.35
N VAL A 829 -22.77 -34.78 32.44
CA VAL A 829 -22.68 -36.25 32.46
C VAL A 829 -23.65 -36.93 31.48
N GLY A 830 -24.78 -36.29 31.17
CA GLY A 830 -25.75 -36.79 30.18
C GLY A 830 -25.18 -36.88 28.75
N ASN A 831 -24.28 -35.97 28.36
CA ASN A 831 -23.63 -36.02 27.05
C ASN A 831 -22.70 -37.23 26.95
N VAL A 832 -21.96 -37.52 28.03
CA VAL A 832 -21.08 -38.71 28.14
C VAL A 832 -21.91 -39.98 28.01
N SER A 833 -23.04 -40.07 28.72
CA SER A 833 -23.98 -41.19 28.63
C SER A 833 -24.49 -41.46 27.22
N ASN A 834 -24.76 -40.40 26.43
CA ASN A 834 -25.34 -40.55 25.09
C ASN A 834 -24.28 -40.78 24.01
N LYS A 835 -23.18 -40.02 24.02
CA LYS A 835 -22.18 -40.01 22.93
C LYS A 835 -21.12 -41.10 23.09
N MET A 836 -20.82 -41.55 24.32
CA MET A 836 -19.75 -42.53 24.57
C MET A 836 -20.08 -43.93 24.01
N ILE A 837 -21.36 -44.29 23.88
CA ILE A 837 -21.74 -45.58 23.27
C ILE A 837 -21.39 -45.60 21.78
N GLU A 838 -21.61 -44.50 21.06
CA GLU A 838 -21.26 -44.38 19.65
C GLU A 838 -19.73 -44.42 19.45
N VAL A 839 -18.98 -43.70 20.29
CA VAL A 839 -17.50 -43.77 20.27
C VAL A 839 -16.99 -45.18 20.54
N ALA A 840 -17.57 -45.88 21.51
CA ALA A 840 -17.19 -47.26 21.86
C ALA A 840 -17.55 -48.28 20.78
N LEU A 841 -18.43 -47.94 19.84
CA LEU A 841 -18.81 -48.82 18.73
C LEU A 841 -17.98 -48.53 17.48
N GLU A 842 -17.72 -47.25 17.17
CA GLU A 842 -17.11 -46.85 15.89
C GLU A 842 -15.60 -46.59 15.95
N TYR A 843 -15.07 -46.07 17.07
CA TYR A 843 -13.69 -45.55 17.15
C TYR A 843 -12.78 -46.31 18.13
N SER A 844 -13.30 -47.30 18.87
CA SER A 844 -12.46 -48.11 19.75
C SER A 844 -11.52 -48.99 18.93
N THR A 845 -10.20 -48.81 19.08
CA THR A 845 -9.22 -49.62 18.32
C THR A 845 -8.81 -50.86 19.10
N SER A 846 -8.71 -50.73 20.42
CA SER A 846 -8.33 -51.83 21.32
C SER A 846 -9.51 -52.30 22.17
N LEU A 847 -9.49 -53.58 22.56
CA LEU A 847 -10.46 -54.16 23.48
C LEU A 847 -10.51 -53.40 24.82
N ARG A 848 -9.34 -52.94 25.28
CA ARG A 848 -9.22 -52.16 26.52
C ARG A 848 -9.92 -50.80 26.41
N GLU A 849 -9.75 -50.09 25.30
CA GLU A 849 -10.46 -48.83 25.04
C GLU A 849 -11.96 -49.03 25.03
N LYS A 850 -12.46 -50.03 24.28
CA LYS A 850 -13.89 -50.34 24.18
C LYS A 850 -14.50 -50.65 25.55
N LYS A 851 -13.79 -51.45 26.36
CA LYS A 851 -14.21 -51.79 27.73
C LYS A 851 -14.19 -50.58 28.66
N PHE A 852 -13.16 -49.74 28.56
CA PHE A 852 -13.06 -48.50 29.33
C PHE A 852 -14.19 -47.52 28.99
N GLN A 853 -14.38 -47.21 27.71
CA GLN A 853 -15.42 -46.31 27.21
C GLN A 853 -16.83 -46.81 27.59
N SER A 854 -17.08 -48.11 27.44
CA SER A 854 -18.38 -48.71 27.81
C SER A 854 -18.62 -48.69 29.33
N SER A 855 -17.58 -48.93 30.14
CA SER A 855 -17.66 -48.85 31.60
C SER A 855 -17.91 -47.42 32.06
N LEU A 856 -17.22 -46.45 31.45
CA LEU A 856 -17.36 -45.03 31.75
C LEU A 856 -18.75 -44.51 31.36
N GLY A 857 -19.23 -44.86 30.17
CA GLY A 857 -20.59 -44.54 29.71
C GLY A 857 -21.66 -45.14 30.63
N LYS A 858 -21.48 -46.38 31.09
CA LYS A 858 -22.33 -47.03 32.09
C LYS A 858 -22.34 -46.30 33.44
N LEU A 859 -21.19 -45.80 33.89
CA LEU A 859 -21.14 -45.00 35.12
C LEU A 859 -21.87 -43.66 34.93
N ALA A 860 -21.72 -43.04 33.77
CA ALA A 860 -22.41 -41.80 33.42
C ALA A 860 -23.94 -41.98 33.36
N THR A 861 -24.44 -43.08 32.78
CA THR A 861 -25.88 -43.39 32.77
C THR A 861 -26.42 -43.60 34.18
N VAL A 862 -25.70 -44.32 35.05
CA VAL A 862 -26.09 -44.52 36.46
C VAL A 862 -26.19 -43.20 37.21
N LEU A 863 -25.24 -42.29 37.00
CA LEU A 863 -25.29 -40.95 37.59
C LEU A 863 -26.49 -40.13 37.07
N GLN A 864 -26.85 -40.28 35.80
CA GLN A 864 -28.00 -39.61 35.19
C GLN A 864 -29.35 -40.15 35.68
N MET A 865 -29.46 -41.47 35.89
CA MET A 865 -30.66 -42.13 36.42
C MET A 865 -31.09 -41.59 37.78
N ASN A 866 -30.12 -41.17 38.61
CA ASN A 866 -30.41 -40.55 39.90
C ASN A 866 -31.06 -39.15 39.78
N ASN A 867 -30.99 -38.52 38.60
CA ASN A 867 -31.35 -37.11 38.39
C ASN A 867 -32.53 -36.87 37.42
N SER A 868 -32.92 -37.82 36.55
CA SER A 868 -34.03 -37.62 35.58
C SER A 868 -34.61 -38.92 34.97
N SER A 869 -35.77 -38.79 34.30
CA SER A 869 -36.73 -39.81 33.81
C SER A 869 -36.19 -41.16 33.30
N GLU A 870 -36.78 -42.23 33.83
CA GLU A 870 -36.32 -43.64 33.79
C GLU A 870 -36.26 -44.32 32.39
N GLN A 871 -37.04 -43.89 31.38
CA GLN A 871 -37.20 -44.70 30.17
C GLN A 871 -36.00 -44.68 29.19
N ASN A 872 -35.42 -43.51 28.88
CA ASN A 872 -34.26 -43.45 27.97
C ASN A 872 -32.98 -43.97 28.61
N SER A 873 -32.81 -43.77 29.92
CA SER A 873 -31.66 -44.25 30.67
C SER A 873 -31.61 -45.78 30.74
N ASN A 874 -32.76 -46.45 30.84
CA ASN A 874 -32.82 -47.92 30.85
C ASN A 874 -32.34 -48.52 29.51
N ASN A 875 -32.72 -47.95 28.37
CA ASN A 875 -32.27 -48.43 27.05
C ASN A 875 -30.75 -48.29 26.87
N LEU A 876 -30.17 -47.15 27.26
CA LEU A 876 -28.72 -46.94 27.19
C LEU A 876 -27.96 -47.86 28.15
N MET A 877 -28.50 -48.09 29.34
CA MET A 877 -27.94 -49.04 30.31
C MET A 877 -27.88 -50.46 29.75
N ASP A 878 -28.95 -50.90 29.09
CA ASP A 878 -28.98 -52.19 28.40
C ASP A 878 -27.93 -52.26 27.28
N CYS A 879 -27.74 -51.17 26.53
CA CYS A 879 -26.72 -51.11 25.48
C CYS A 879 -25.28 -51.18 26.05
N TYR A 880 -24.98 -50.46 27.13
CA TYR A 880 -23.66 -50.57 27.76
C TYR A 880 -23.41 -51.93 28.40
N ASN A 881 -24.42 -52.51 29.07
CA ASN A 881 -24.32 -53.86 29.62
C ASN A 881 -24.07 -54.89 28.52
N ALA A 882 -24.77 -54.76 27.39
CA ALA A 882 -24.56 -55.57 26.21
C ALA A 882 -23.13 -55.42 25.67
N ASN A 883 -22.64 -54.20 25.45
CA ASN A 883 -21.29 -53.99 24.91
C ASN A 883 -20.20 -54.53 25.86
N LEU A 884 -20.38 -54.39 27.18
CA LEU A 884 -19.48 -54.98 28.18
C LEU A 884 -19.50 -56.52 28.14
N SER A 885 -20.67 -57.13 28.05
CA SER A 885 -20.79 -58.59 27.91
C SER A 885 -20.13 -59.11 26.62
N ILE A 886 -20.20 -58.35 25.52
CA ILE A 886 -19.48 -58.64 24.28
C ILE A 886 -17.96 -58.62 24.53
N THR A 887 -17.45 -57.58 25.21
CA THR A 887 -16.01 -57.50 25.53
C THR A 887 -15.55 -58.62 26.45
N ASP A 888 -16.36 -59.05 27.42
CA ASP A 888 -16.01 -60.13 28.35
C ASP A 888 -15.97 -61.50 27.64
N VAL A 889 -16.87 -61.76 26.68
CA VAL A 889 -16.80 -62.95 25.83
C VAL A 889 -15.58 -62.91 24.92
N GLN A 890 -15.26 -61.75 24.35
CA GLN A 890 -14.05 -61.60 23.53
C GLN A 890 -12.76 -61.84 24.34
N GLU A 891 -12.67 -61.31 25.56
CA GLU A 891 -11.55 -61.60 26.48
C GLU A 891 -11.46 -63.11 26.73
N CYS A 892 -12.58 -63.78 26.98
CA CYS A 892 -12.60 -65.22 27.14
C CYS A 892 -12.06 -65.95 25.89
N ILE A 893 -12.51 -65.57 24.69
CA ILE A 893 -12.03 -66.16 23.43
C ILE A 893 -10.52 -65.98 23.31
N TYR A 894 -10.00 -64.78 23.61
CA TYR A 894 -8.57 -64.50 23.58
C TYR A 894 -7.79 -65.40 24.55
N TYR A 895 -8.24 -65.52 25.81
CA TYR A 895 -7.60 -66.40 26.80
C TYR A 895 -7.64 -67.86 26.35
N CYS A 896 -8.78 -68.34 25.85
CA CYS A 896 -8.92 -69.70 25.35
C CYS A 896 -7.98 -69.97 24.15
N MET A 897 -7.85 -69.02 23.21
CA MET A 897 -6.91 -69.13 22.08
C MET A 897 -5.45 -69.15 22.53
N GLN A 898 -5.11 -68.38 23.56
CA GLN A 898 -3.78 -68.35 24.15
C GLN A 898 -3.44 -69.69 24.83
N GLU A 899 -4.35 -70.23 25.64
CA GLU A 899 -4.20 -71.53 26.30
C GLU A 899 -4.13 -72.70 25.29
N LEU A 900 -4.86 -72.60 24.17
CA LEU A 900 -4.78 -73.56 23.07
C LEU A 900 -3.50 -73.38 22.21
N GLY A 901 -2.65 -72.39 22.49
CA GLY A 901 -1.41 -72.14 21.75
C GLY A 901 -1.63 -71.66 20.31
N MET A 902 -2.81 -71.14 19.98
CA MET A 902 -3.18 -70.82 18.59
C MET A 902 -2.46 -69.58 18.04
N PHE A 903 -1.99 -68.66 18.90
CA PHE A 903 -1.23 -67.48 18.48
C PHE A 903 0.22 -67.77 18.09
N SER A 904 0.76 -68.92 18.50
CA SER A 904 2.19 -69.23 18.37
C SER A 904 2.53 -70.13 17.18
N ASN A 905 1.53 -70.68 16.49
CA ASN A 905 1.72 -71.73 15.48
C ASN A 905 1.01 -71.38 14.16
N SER A 906 1.77 -71.19 13.08
CA SER A 906 1.20 -70.88 11.76
C SER A 906 0.28 -71.98 11.24
N HIS A 907 0.55 -73.25 11.58
CA HIS A 907 -0.33 -74.36 11.21
C HIS A 907 -1.65 -74.36 11.97
N ALA A 908 -1.69 -73.76 13.17
CA ALA A 908 -2.92 -73.59 13.94
C ALA A 908 -3.85 -72.58 13.27
N LEU A 909 -3.30 -71.50 12.70
CA LEU A 909 -4.05 -70.52 11.94
C LEU A 909 -4.70 -71.15 10.70
N ASP A 910 -3.92 -71.90 9.91
CA ASP A 910 -4.44 -72.57 8.70
C ASP A 910 -5.56 -73.56 9.04
N ALA A 911 -5.43 -74.29 10.15
CA ALA A 911 -6.46 -75.22 10.63
C ALA A 911 -7.72 -74.50 11.15
N LEU A 912 -7.56 -73.35 11.80
CA LEU A 912 -8.66 -72.54 12.32
C LEU A 912 -9.51 -71.96 11.18
N ILE A 913 -8.86 -71.38 10.16
CA ILE A 913 -9.54 -70.69 9.05
C ILE A 913 -10.01 -71.61 7.93
N ASP A 914 -9.39 -72.79 7.75
CA ASP A 914 -9.78 -73.81 6.76
C ASP A 914 -10.57 -74.94 7.41
N SER A 915 -11.60 -74.60 8.19
CA SER A 915 -12.43 -75.59 8.85
C SER A 915 -13.03 -76.57 7.83
N PRO A 916 -13.27 -77.85 8.19
CA PRO A 916 -13.86 -78.83 7.26
C PRO A 916 -15.17 -78.36 6.61
N TYR A 917 -15.92 -77.52 7.31
CA TYR A 917 -17.13 -76.89 6.82
C TYR A 917 -16.88 -75.83 5.74
N ILE A 918 -15.90 -74.95 5.95
CA ILE A 918 -15.45 -73.97 4.96
C ILE A 918 -14.90 -74.67 3.72
N ARG A 919 -14.06 -75.70 3.92
CA ARG A 919 -13.44 -76.45 2.83
C ARG A 919 -14.44 -77.26 2.01
N SER A 920 -15.39 -77.95 2.65
CA SER A 920 -16.39 -78.77 1.94
C SER A 920 -17.37 -77.95 1.10
N ASN A 921 -17.65 -76.71 1.52
CA ASN A 921 -18.57 -75.83 0.83
C ASN A 921 -17.87 -74.76 -0.05
N ASN A 922 -16.53 -74.70 -0.08
CA ASN A 922 -15.74 -73.69 -0.79
C ASN A 922 -16.14 -72.24 -0.43
N PHE A 923 -16.14 -71.90 0.86
CA PHE A 923 -16.43 -70.54 1.35
C PHE A 923 -15.14 -69.70 1.45
N ASN A 924 -14.76 -69.04 0.35
CA ASN A 924 -13.48 -68.31 0.28
C ASN A 924 -13.51 -66.96 1.01
N GLU A 925 -14.66 -66.27 1.02
CA GLU A 925 -14.79 -64.94 1.65
C GLU A 925 -14.87 -65.08 3.18
N PHE A 926 -15.54 -66.11 3.69
CA PHE A 926 -15.50 -66.43 5.12
C PHE A 926 -14.08 -66.76 5.60
N ARG A 927 -13.28 -67.44 4.77
CA ARG A 927 -11.88 -67.77 5.10
C ARG A 927 -11.02 -66.53 5.30
N GLU A 928 -11.08 -65.57 4.37
CA GLU A 928 -10.34 -64.30 4.49
C GLU A 928 -10.84 -63.47 5.68
N ARG A 929 -12.16 -63.44 5.92
CA ARG A 929 -12.73 -62.76 7.08
C ARG A 929 -12.27 -63.34 8.42
N LEU A 930 -12.23 -64.67 8.55
CA LEU A 930 -11.71 -65.31 9.76
C LEU A 930 -10.23 -64.99 10.00
N LYS A 931 -9.45 -64.90 8.92
CA LYS A 931 -8.04 -64.50 8.97
C LYS A 931 -7.87 -63.05 9.42
N GLU A 932 -8.68 -62.13 8.93
CA GLU A 932 -8.72 -60.74 9.40
C GLU A 932 -9.08 -60.65 10.89
N ILE A 933 -10.12 -61.37 11.32
CA ILE A 933 -10.57 -61.41 12.72
C ILE A 933 -9.48 -62.02 13.62
N TYR A 934 -8.79 -63.07 13.17
CA TYR A 934 -7.67 -63.67 13.90
C TYR A 934 -6.56 -62.65 14.17
N PHE A 935 -6.10 -61.93 13.14
CA PHE A 935 -5.03 -60.93 13.32
C PHE A 935 -5.48 -59.75 14.19
N LYS A 936 -6.77 -59.41 14.14
CA LYS A 936 -7.38 -58.41 15.03
C LYS A 936 -7.37 -58.89 16.49
N LEU A 937 -7.74 -60.15 16.75
CA LEU A 937 -7.67 -60.76 18.08
C LEU A 937 -6.24 -60.88 18.61
N GLU A 938 -5.29 -61.30 17.77
CA GLU A 938 -3.87 -61.40 18.13
C GLU A 938 -3.31 -60.06 18.63
N ARG A 939 -3.70 -58.96 17.97
CA ARG A 939 -3.35 -57.59 18.35
C ARG A 939 -4.20 -57.01 19.49
N LYS A 940 -5.09 -57.80 20.11
CA LYS A 940 -6.08 -57.36 21.11
C LYS A 940 -7.00 -56.23 20.62
N GLY A 941 -7.28 -56.19 19.32
CA GLY A 941 -8.27 -55.27 18.73
C GLY A 941 -9.69 -55.64 19.12
N SER A 942 -10.61 -54.68 19.15
CA SER A 942 -12.01 -54.91 19.54
C SER A 942 -12.84 -55.56 18.43
N LEU A 943 -13.61 -56.59 18.74
CA LEU A 943 -14.52 -57.23 17.80
C LEU A 943 -15.97 -56.72 17.93
N ASP A 944 -16.71 -56.81 16.83
CA ASP A 944 -18.18 -56.72 16.82
C ASP A 944 -18.83 -58.08 17.14
N ILE A 945 -20.10 -58.06 17.57
CA ILE A 945 -20.92 -59.25 17.82
C ILE A 945 -20.93 -60.20 16.61
N LEU A 946 -21.04 -59.66 15.38
CA LEU A 946 -21.05 -60.49 14.16
C LEU A 946 -19.69 -61.15 13.92
N GLU A 947 -18.58 -60.41 14.13
CA GLU A 947 -17.23 -60.96 14.03
C GLU A 947 -17.01 -62.08 15.06
N ILE A 948 -17.49 -61.92 16.30
CA ILE A 948 -17.43 -62.97 17.33
C ILE A 948 -18.24 -64.19 16.91
N VAL A 949 -19.48 -63.99 16.43
CA VAL A 949 -20.35 -65.06 15.97
C VAL A 949 -19.70 -65.81 14.82
N ASP A 950 -19.21 -65.10 13.79
CA ASP A 950 -18.52 -65.70 12.65
C ASP A 950 -17.28 -66.48 13.12
N PHE A 951 -16.45 -65.88 13.96
CA PHE A 951 -15.21 -66.47 14.44
C PHE A 951 -15.43 -67.76 15.23
N VAL A 952 -16.36 -67.75 16.18
CA VAL A 952 -16.66 -68.90 17.03
C VAL A 952 -17.41 -69.99 16.26
N SER A 953 -18.32 -69.63 15.36
CA SER A 953 -19.16 -70.63 14.67
C SER A 953 -18.52 -71.27 13.44
N LEU A 954 -17.64 -70.55 12.74
CA LEU A 954 -16.97 -71.02 11.52
C LEU A 954 -15.55 -71.54 11.77
N GLY A 955 -14.89 -71.06 12.81
CA GLY A 955 -13.53 -71.44 13.18
C GLY A 955 -13.43 -72.86 13.75
N CYS A 956 -12.34 -73.57 13.44
CA CYS A 956 -12.06 -74.89 14.02
C CYS A 956 -11.16 -74.79 15.26
N PHE A 957 -11.73 -75.05 16.45
CA PHE A 957 -11.01 -75.01 17.73
C PHE A 957 -10.55 -76.40 18.23
N GLN A 958 -10.49 -77.42 17.37
CA GLN A 958 -10.20 -78.78 17.79
C GLN A 958 -8.76 -78.95 18.35
N PRO A 959 -8.59 -79.57 19.54
CA PRO A 959 -7.28 -79.82 20.13
C PRO A 959 -6.41 -80.81 19.32
N ASN A 960 -7.04 -81.80 18.67
CA ASN A 960 -6.36 -82.92 18.01
C ASN A 960 -5.54 -82.53 16.76
N ILE A 961 -5.68 -81.30 16.26
CA ILE A 961 -4.91 -80.78 15.11
C ILE A 961 -3.62 -80.08 15.58
N LEU A 962 -3.57 -79.64 16.84
CA LEU A 962 -2.44 -78.93 17.46
C LEU A 962 -1.41 -79.88 18.09
N THR A 963 -1.87 -81.03 18.57
CA THR A 963 -1.04 -82.10 19.13
C THR A 963 -1.28 -83.36 18.30
N ASN A 964 -0.26 -83.89 17.61
CA ASN A 964 -0.34 -85.14 16.82
C ASN A 964 -0.62 -86.41 17.66
N GLU A 965 -1.39 -86.33 18.74
CA GLU A 965 -1.78 -87.45 19.60
C GLU A 965 -3.31 -87.59 19.65
N VAL A 966 -3.77 -88.82 19.38
CA VAL A 966 -5.19 -89.22 19.46
C VAL A 966 -5.56 -89.42 20.93
N PRO A 967 -6.67 -88.84 21.43
CA PRO A 967 -7.10 -89.09 22.80
C PRO A 967 -7.59 -90.54 22.94
N LYS A 968 -6.94 -91.30 23.83
CA LYS A 968 -7.48 -92.56 24.35
C LYS A 968 -8.34 -92.25 25.57
N ASN A 969 -9.63 -92.55 25.44
CA ASN A 969 -10.69 -92.60 26.47
C ASN A 969 -11.43 -91.27 26.75
N GLY A 970 -12.76 -91.35 26.68
CA GLY A 970 -13.71 -90.26 26.80
C GLY A 970 -13.87 -89.68 28.21
N GLY A 971 -12.82 -89.01 28.69
CA GLY A 971 -12.94 -87.91 29.64
C GLY A 971 -12.73 -86.59 28.90
N CYS A 972 -13.51 -85.56 29.20
CA CYS A 972 -13.29 -84.23 28.63
C CYS A 972 -11.93 -83.71 29.14
N ASP A 973 -10.88 -83.85 28.32
CA ASP A 973 -9.55 -83.28 28.54
C ASP A 973 -9.67 -81.76 28.80
N SER A 974 -8.68 -81.18 29.49
CA SER A 974 -8.66 -79.74 29.82
C SER A 974 -8.91 -78.85 28.61
N THR A 975 -8.43 -79.24 27.43
CA THR A 975 -8.62 -78.56 26.14
C THR A 975 -10.06 -78.63 25.63
N GLY A 976 -10.75 -79.77 25.78
CA GLY A 976 -12.16 -79.91 25.41
C GLY A 976 -13.08 -79.02 26.25
N ARG A 977 -12.74 -78.82 27.54
CA ARG A 977 -13.46 -77.89 28.43
C ARG A 977 -13.30 -76.43 28.01
N ILE A 978 -12.09 -76.04 27.59
CA ILE A 978 -11.78 -74.68 27.10
C ILE A 978 -12.59 -74.36 25.84
N VAL A 979 -12.69 -75.30 24.90
CA VAL A 979 -13.50 -75.13 23.68
C VAL A 979 -14.98 -75.03 24.00
N LEU A 980 -15.49 -75.90 24.88
CA LEU A 980 -16.88 -75.86 25.34
C LEU A 980 -17.23 -74.49 25.96
N GLU A 981 -16.30 -73.91 26.73
CA GLU A 981 -16.48 -72.61 27.38
C GLU A 981 -16.70 -71.47 26.39
N ILE A 982 -15.97 -71.44 25.25
CA ILE A 982 -16.14 -70.42 24.20
C ILE A 982 -17.55 -70.47 23.61
N TYR A 983 -18.02 -71.66 23.24
CA TYR A 983 -19.34 -71.84 22.63
C TYR A 983 -20.47 -71.51 23.61
N CYS A 984 -20.39 -71.99 24.85
CA CYS A 984 -21.40 -71.74 25.87
C CYS A 984 -21.50 -70.25 26.23
N LYS A 985 -20.37 -69.54 26.39
CA LYS A 985 -20.38 -68.09 26.69
C LYS A 985 -20.92 -67.26 25.53
N THR A 986 -20.57 -67.60 24.30
CA THR A 986 -21.10 -66.92 23.11
C THR A 986 -22.61 -67.13 22.97
N LEU A 987 -23.09 -68.34 23.26
CA LEU A 987 -24.51 -68.67 23.23
C LEU A 987 -25.31 -67.94 24.33
N HIS A 988 -24.78 -67.93 25.55
CA HIS A 988 -25.35 -67.20 26.68
C HIS A 988 -25.42 -65.69 26.39
N LEU A 989 -24.38 -65.13 25.76
CA LEU A 989 -24.37 -63.75 25.28
C LEU A 989 -25.51 -63.50 24.28
N LEU A 990 -25.64 -64.31 23.22
CA LEU A 990 -26.72 -64.12 22.24
C LEU A 990 -28.12 -64.25 22.86
N LYS A 991 -28.30 -65.13 23.86
CA LYS A 991 -29.57 -65.30 24.59
C LYS A 991 -29.89 -64.10 25.48
N THR A 992 -28.91 -63.62 26.25
CA THR A 992 -29.10 -62.46 27.12
C THR A 992 -29.46 -61.23 26.29
N LEU A 993 -28.77 -61.03 25.17
CA LEU A 993 -29.04 -59.95 24.24
C LEU A 993 -30.38 -60.08 23.49
N THR A 994 -30.86 -61.28 23.19
CA THR A 994 -32.21 -61.46 22.58
C THR A 994 -33.35 -61.13 23.53
N ASN A 995 -33.14 -61.27 24.84
CA ASN A 995 -34.13 -60.93 25.87
C ASN A 995 -34.14 -59.43 26.23
N CYS A 996 -33.11 -58.68 25.84
CA CYS A 996 -33.06 -57.23 26.03
C CYS A 996 -33.89 -56.52 24.96
N GLY A 997 -34.89 -55.75 25.38
CA GLY A 997 -35.89 -55.17 24.47
C GLY A 997 -35.37 -54.04 23.55
N ASN A 998 -34.21 -53.45 23.82
CA ASN A 998 -33.76 -52.25 23.11
C ASN A 998 -32.22 -52.14 22.99
N ILE A 999 -31.63 -52.90 22.04
CA ILE A 999 -30.19 -52.87 21.72
C ILE A 999 -29.93 -52.44 20.26
N SER A 1000 -30.82 -51.63 19.70
CA SER A 1000 -30.72 -51.18 18.31
C SER A 1000 -29.43 -50.43 18.00
N LEU A 1001 -28.83 -49.74 18.98
CA LEU A 1001 -27.55 -49.04 18.82
C LEU A 1001 -26.38 -50.00 18.53
N ILE A 1002 -26.36 -51.20 19.10
CA ILE A 1002 -25.25 -52.15 18.92
C ILE A 1002 -25.45 -52.97 17.64
N VAL A 1003 -26.68 -53.43 17.40
CA VAL A 1003 -26.99 -54.45 16.38
C VAL A 1003 -27.63 -53.82 15.12
N GLY A 1004 -28.03 -52.55 15.20
CA GLY A 1004 -28.59 -51.79 14.10
C GLY A 1004 -29.95 -52.31 13.68
N SER A 1005 -30.15 -52.52 12.37
CA SER A 1005 -31.34 -53.16 11.82
C SER A 1005 -31.30 -54.69 11.90
N LEU A 1006 -30.18 -55.29 12.35
CA LEU A 1006 -30.04 -56.74 12.44
C LEU A 1006 -30.69 -57.23 13.73
N SER A 1007 -31.65 -58.15 13.62
CA SER A 1007 -32.28 -58.75 14.79
C SER A 1007 -31.31 -59.71 15.50
N MET A 1008 -31.19 -59.62 16.83
CA MET A 1008 -30.42 -60.60 17.62
C MET A 1008 -30.94 -62.04 17.44
N SER A 1009 -32.21 -62.22 17.08
CA SER A 1009 -32.77 -63.53 16.74
C SER A 1009 -32.12 -64.12 15.48
N VAL A 1010 -31.67 -63.28 14.54
CA VAL A 1010 -30.98 -63.70 13.31
C VAL A 1010 -29.60 -64.23 13.64
N LEU A 1011 -28.83 -63.52 14.47
CA LEU A 1011 -27.51 -63.96 14.92
C LEU A 1011 -27.58 -65.27 15.72
N LEU A 1012 -28.59 -65.41 16.58
CA LEU A 1012 -28.81 -66.65 17.33
C LEU A 1012 -29.16 -67.82 16.38
N LYS A 1013 -30.06 -67.63 15.42
CA LYS A 1013 -30.37 -68.65 14.39
C LYS A 1013 -29.14 -69.03 13.58
N LEU A 1014 -28.36 -68.04 13.14
CA LEU A 1014 -27.14 -68.25 12.36
C LEU A 1014 -26.10 -69.06 13.14
N PHE A 1015 -25.86 -68.68 14.39
CA PHE A 1015 -24.92 -69.35 15.29
C PHE A 1015 -25.34 -70.82 15.54
N LEU A 1016 -26.61 -71.05 15.84
CA LEU A 1016 -27.16 -72.39 16.07
C LEU A 1016 -27.12 -73.26 14.80
N LYS A 1017 -27.46 -72.70 13.64
CA LYS A 1017 -27.37 -73.38 12.34
C LYS A 1017 -25.94 -73.85 12.08
N ARG A 1018 -24.95 -72.97 12.25
CA ARG A 1018 -23.53 -73.29 12.02
C ARG A 1018 -22.99 -74.35 12.98
N ILE A 1019 -23.33 -74.24 14.26
CA ILE A 1019 -22.97 -75.27 15.26
C ILE A 1019 -23.55 -76.63 14.87
N PHE A 1020 -24.79 -76.68 14.42
CA PHE A 1020 -25.44 -77.92 14.00
C PHE A 1020 -24.79 -78.52 12.74
N MET A 1021 -24.49 -77.67 11.75
CA MET A 1021 -23.78 -78.10 10.52
C MET A 1021 -22.35 -78.59 10.82
N ASN A 1022 -21.75 -78.09 11.90
CA ASN A 1022 -20.42 -78.47 12.38
C ASN A 1022 -20.44 -79.54 13.49
N ARG A 1023 -21.53 -80.31 13.62
CA ARG A 1023 -21.73 -81.29 14.73
C ARG A 1023 -20.59 -82.29 14.93
N ASP A 1024 -19.87 -82.65 13.86
CA ASP A 1024 -18.76 -83.61 13.93
C ASP A 1024 -17.47 -82.97 14.49
N TYR A 1025 -17.43 -81.64 14.59
CA TYR A 1025 -16.24 -80.86 14.97
C TYR A 1025 -16.47 -79.94 16.18
N VAL A 1026 -17.71 -79.87 16.67
CA VAL A 1026 -18.14 -79.09 17.84
C VAL A 1026 -18.67 -80.06 18.90
N PRO A 1027 -18.45 -79.83 20.21
CA PRO A 1027 -18.96 -80.71 21.27
C PRO A 1027 -20.48 -80.55 21.47
N LEU A 1028 -21.28 -80.84 20.44
CA LEU A 1028 -22.70 -80.54 20.36
C LEU A 1028 -23.50 -81.18 21.51
N GLU A 1029 -23.24 -82.45 21.85
CA GLU A 1029 -23.93 -83.13 22.96
C GLU A 1029 -23.71 -82.43 24.31
N GLN A 1030 -22.50 -81.92 24.56
CA GLN A 1030 -22.16 -81.21 25.80
C GLN A 1030 -22.75 -79.81 25.82
N ILE A 1031 -22.77 -79.12 24.67
CA ILE A 1031 -23.44 -77.82 24.51
C ILE A 1031 -24.94 -78.01 24.72
N VAL A 1032 -25.56 -79.06 24.18
CA VAL A 1032 -26.99 -79.39 24.37
C VAL A 1032 -27.30 -79.71 25.83
N LEU A 1033 -26.43 -80.44 26.53
CA LEU A 1033 -26.59 -80.69 27.97
C LEU A 1033 -26.50 -79.41 28.82
N GLU A 1034 -25.60 -78.47 28.48
CA GLU A 1034 -25.57 -77.15 29.13
C GLU A 1034 -26.79 -76.30 28.75
N LEU A 1035 -27.26 -76.39 27.50
CA LEU A 1035 -28.48 -75.74 27.00
C LEU A 1035 -29.75 -76.22 27.74
N GLU A 1036 -29.85 -77.52 28.02
CA GLU A 1036 -30.95 -78.13 28.77
C GLU A 1036 -30.98 -77.67 30.24
N LYS A 1037 -29.81 -77.49 30.86
CA LYS A 1037 -29.70 -76.89 32.21
C LYS A 1037 -30.18 -75.44 32.26
N GLU A 1038 -30.03 -74.70 31.16
CA GLU A 1038 -30.43 -73.29 31.05
C GLU A 1038 -31.89 -73.07 30.60
N SER A 1039 -32.72 -74.12 30.49
CA SER A 1039 -34.15 -74.06 30.13
C SER A 1039 -34.47 -73.38 28.78
N LEU A 1040 -33.75 -73.77 27.73
CA LEU A 1040 -33.98 -73.26 26.37
C LEU A 1040 -34.96 -74.14 25.58
N ASN A 1041 -36.16 -73.61 25.28
CA ASN A 1041 -37.09 -74.22 24.33
C ASN A 1041 -36.70 -73.83 22.89
N ILE A 1042 -35.76 -74.55 22.28
CA ILE A 1042 -35.38 -74.36 20.88
C ILE A 1042 -35.79 -75.60 20.07
N SER A 1043 -36.64 -75.43 19.06
CA SER A 1043 -36.95 -76.51 18.10
C SER A 1043 -35.92 -76.54 16.98
N PHE A 1044 -35.12 -77.60 16.88
CA PHE A 1044 -34.19 -77.82 15.77
C PHE A 1044 -34.93 -78.39 14.55
N ASN A 1045 -35.68 -77.56 13.83
CA ASN A 1045 -36.27 -77.93 12.52
C ASN A 1045 -35.66 -77.07 11.41
N ASP A 1046 -35.32 -77.64 10.27
CA ASP A 1046 -34.59 -76.98 9.16
C ASP A 1046 -35.23 -75.65 8.73
N HIS A 1047 -36.56 -75.62 8.59
CA HIS A 1047 -37.30 -74.42 8.20
C HIS A 1047 -37.24 -73.29 9.23
N SER A 1048 -36.99 -73.59 10.51
CA SER A 1048 -36.94 -72.58 11.58
C SER A 1048 -35.58 -71.86 11.68
N LEU A 1049 -34.53 -72.44 11.09
CA LEU A 1049 -33.15 -71.93 11.12
C LEU A 1049 -32.70 -71.28 9.80
N MET A 1050 -33.54 -71.34 8.75
CA MET A 1050 -33.28 -70.61 7.50
C MET A 1050 -33.51 -69.11 7.69
N LEU A 1051 -32.61 -68.30 7.12
CA LEU A 1051 -32.72 -66.85 7.12
C LEU A 1051 -33.55 -66.38 5.91
N SER A 1052 -34.34 -65.32 6.07
CA SER A 1052 -35.03 -64.67 4.94
C SER A 1052 -34.03 -63.89 4.06
N GLU A 1053 -34.43 -63.54 2.83
CA GLU A 1053 -33.59 -62.72 1.94
C GLU A 1053 -33.25 -61.35 2.56
N ASP A 1054 -34.20 -60.73 3.26
CA ASP A 1054 -34.00 -59.46 3.99
C ASP A 1054 -33.01 -59.60 5.16
N GLU A 1055 -33.07 -60.73 5.89
CA GLU A 1055 -32.14 -61.03 6.99
C GLU A 1055 -30.71 -61.22 6.47
N ILE A 1056 -30.53 -61.90 5.33
CA ILE A 1056 -29.23 -62.07 4.67
C ILE A 1056 -28.68 -60.72 4.16
N TYR A 1057 -29.53 -59.92 3.51
CA TYR A 1057 -29.14 -58.60 3.03
C TYR A 1057 -28.66 -57.71 4.19
N THR A 1058 -29.29 -57.82 5.35
CA THR A 1058 -28.89 -57.07 6.56
C THR A 1058 -27.53 -57.54 7.10
N LEU A 1059 -27.23 -58.84 7.07
CA LEU A 1059 -25.91 -59.38 7.43
C LEU A 1059 -24.81 -58.87 6.49
N GLN A 1060 -25.06 -58.88 5.18
CA GLN A 1060 -24.11 -58.40 4.17
C GLN A 1060 -23.78 -56.91 4.30
N ARG A 1061 -24.75 -56.08 4.70
CA ARG A 1061 -24.51 -54.64 4.91
C ARG A 1061 -23.61 -54.38 6.13
N ARG A 1062 -23.71 -55.23 7.15
CA ARG A 1062 -22.96 -55.13 8.41
C ARG A 1062 -21.54 -55.65 8.33
N SER A 1063 -21.22 -56.52 7.37
CA SER A 1063 -19.88 -57.11 7.22
C SER A 1063 -18.82 -56.20 6.58
N ASN A 1064 -19.12 -54.94 6.26
CA ASN A 1064 -18.29 -54.01 5.46
C ASN A 1064 -17.91 -54.51 4.05
N SER A 1065 -18.38 -55.70 3.66
CA SER A 1065 -18.25 -56.32 2.35
C SER A 1065 -19.52 -57.11 2.03
N GLN A 1066 -19.97 -57.09 0.77
CA GLN A 1066 -21.07 -57.96 0.32
C GLN A 1066 -20.58 -59.40 0.26
N ILE A 1067 -20.65 -60.09 1.40
CA ILE A 1067 -20.19 -61.48 1.50
C ILE A 1067 -21.22 -62.38 0.82
N LYS A 1068 -20.88 -62.86 -0.38
CA LYS A 1068 -21.64 -63.83 -1.18
C LYS A 1068 -21.74 -65.18 -0.49
N ASP A 1069 -20.80 -65.49 0.40
CA ASP A 1069 -20.82 -66.74 1.16
C ASP A 1069 -22.03 -66.85 2.10
N TYR A 1070 -22.62 -65.76 2.61
CA TYR A 1070 -23.87 -65.83 3.41
C TYR A 1070 -25.07 -66.34 2.59
N GLU A 1071 -25.21 -65.91 1.32
CA GLU A 1071 -26.27 -66.42 0.43
C GLU A 1071 -26.05 -67.90 0.10
N LYS A 1072 -24.79 -68.27 -0.12
CA LYS A 1072 -24.40 -69.64 -0.44
C LYS A 1072 -24.62 -70.57 0.75
N GLU A 1073 -24.25 -70.14 1.95
CA GLU A 1073 -24.48 -70.85 3.22
C GLU A 1073 -25.98 -71.03 3.50
N ASN A 1074 -26.81 -70.04 3.18
CA ASN A 1074 -28.25 -70.17 3.40
C ASN A 1074 -28.91 -71.22 2.48
N ARG A 1075 -28.31 -71.54 1.33
CA ARG A 1075 -28.77 -72.58 0.39
C ARG A 1075 -28.32 -74.00 0.76
N VAL A 1076 -27.42 -74.16 1.73
CA VAL A 1076 -26.98 -75.49 2.19
C VAL A 1076 -28.08 -76.12 3.05
N SER A 1077 -28.64 -77.24 2.58
CA SER A 1077 -29.69 -77.98 3.29
C SER A 1077 -29.13 -78.68 4.52
N ILE A 1078 -29.78 -78.48 5.65
CA ILE A 1078 -29.59 -79.26 6.87
C ILE A 1078 -30.26 -80.62 6.60
N SER A 1079 -29.59 -81.74 6.89
CA SER A 1079 -30.11 -83.11 6.62
C SER A 1079 -30.14 -83.96 7.88
#